data_AF-A0A934LI42-F1
#
_entry.id   AF-A0A934LI42-F1
#
_cell.length_a   1.000
_cell.length_b   1.000
_cell.length_c   1.000
_cell.angle_alpha   90.00
_cell.angle_beta   90.00
_cell.angle_gamma   90.00
#
_symmetry.space_group_name_H-M   'P 1'
#
loop_
_entity.id
_entity.type
_entity.pdbx_description
1 polymer ?
#
loop_
_entity_poly.entity_id
_entity_poly.type
_entity_poly.pdbx_seq_one_letter_code
_entity_poly.pdbx_strand_id
1 'polypeptide(L)'
;MTLAGSIVGSWEASSLPELKVFSFLQDGTYMGVSTTTGGSGSNTDGTPGMERGTYSLDLNTGYLTMTMLVDTNGHWGASDKNSIGTTYVVPVTTLTSSSFIAGGPGSDPFTLISSATSTIVGTWYLSKNDYHVAITFKSDGTYMQAEDGPVDGSSGHTGMDSGTYTWNSVTGALTCTTTLETDGGWSLSNARVNSVIVNGDSAILHSPTEGDNTFTRVIASQQPVAASANTAPSFAAGGNGKVTTDFGAGDYGASVALQSDGKILLAGTINDDFALLRYNTNGSLDTSFDGDGKVATDMGGSDAGHGIALQANGKILVAGEVAGNNTNYGLVRYDVNGTLDTSFAGSGKVITDFGGGEKANSITLQPDGKILVAGDYTISSNTGSSGGYSLARYNAEGSLDTSFDNDGKLTTNFGGGGNGYGIALQTDGKILVTGNGYIGGVDRNDMTLARYNADGSLDASFDGDGKLTTDFGGAEYGMSVMPQADGKILVAGVSFIGSNNVALARYNTDGSLDTSFDGDGKVTTDLGGSDHGFAIALQTDGKILVAGDGGSSADFALTRYNTDGSLDISFDGDGKLTTDLGGTDESYSIVLQPDGKILVAGTRYGATDSDFALARYNSDGSLDTSFGSGSSNTLDGAPSYSENNSAVVLDSSVQVVDTELAAIGNYAGATLTLSRHGGARAEDSFSATGSLSTLSQGGNLVYGGTSIGTVSTNASGTLLLTFNSNATQTLVNNTLSAIAYANSSDTPPASVQIDWNFSDGNSGDQGTGGTLAATGSTTLSIAAANDAPVNATPLVQVATTDQDHVVAGVSITDPDANSLQITLSAGHGVLSLSSISGLSFTTGDGSADTRMVFSGSKASVNAALNNFIYHGQSDFLSGTDFVSLMSSDQGGAGAGGTLTDSSMLSVFVVGAEGTEAVTGGAGDDTLAGGSGNEMISGGEGNDNLAGGSGNDVLLGGAGNDALDGGPGADSSAYSGTRAHYSVATTATGITVTDNFGSDGMDTLNNVEQLRFYDMTVNLVIQAKVAATPPADVQSLTELYVAFFNRVPDADGLSYWIDQKTAGQSVSQIAETFYNAGVQYTSLTGFSATMTNQDFINVVYKNVLGRSGGADQGGLDYWNGELVSGRATHGSLVSDILNSAHSFKHDPTYGYVADLLDNKIAVANKFAIDLGLNYNSASDSIANGMAIAAAVTSSSTTDAITLIGIPGVS
;
A
#
# COMPACT_ATOMS: atom_id res chain seq x y z
N MET A 1 12.72 33.82 25.39
CA MET A 1 13.17 33.89 23.99
C MET A 1 13.01 32.50 23.44
N THR A 2 12.04 32.29 22.55
CA THR A 2 11.75 31.01 21.88
C THR A 2 12.91 30.68 20.95
N LEU A 3 13.53 29.50 21.09
CA LEU A 3 14.57 29.03 20.17
C LEU A 3 14.05 27.81 19.42
N ALA A 4 13.80 28.01 18.12
CA ALA A 4 13.64 26.96 17.13
C ALA A 4 15.01 26.77 16.45
N GLY A 5 15.58 25.57 16.54
CA GLY A 5 16.85 25.23 15.90
C GLY A 5 17.57 24.11 16.64
N SER A 6 17.76 22.98 15.98
CA SER A 6 18.47 21.79 16.46
C SER A 6 19.97 22.04 16.62
N ILE A 7 20.52 21.66 17.77
CA ILE A 7 21.97 21.65 18.06
C ILE A 7 22.61 20.48 17.28
N VAL A 8 23.70 20.73 16.54
CA VAL A 8 24.33 19.73 15.66
C VAL A 8 25.58 19.07 16.30
N GLY A 9 25.97 19.46 17.53
CA GLY A 9 26.98 18.72 18.30
C GLY A 9 27.58 19.47 19.50
N SER A 10 27.92 18.74 20.55
CA SER A 10 28.65 19.20 21.76
C SER A 10 29.95 18.40 21.90
N TRP A 11 31.08 19.06 22.15
CA TRP A 11 32.39 18.41 22.36
C TRP A 11 32.86 18.58 23.80
N GLU A 12 33.26 17.46 24.43
CA GLU A 12 33.90 17.44 25.75
C GLU A 12 35.41 17.23 25.59
N ALA A 13 36.21 18.07 26.25
CA ALA A 13 37.64 17.87 26.40
C ALA A 13 37.95 17.67 27.89
N SER A 14 37.98 16.43 28.35
CA SER A 14 38.30 16.10 29.75
C SER A 14 39.75 15.62 29.87
N SER A 15 40.67 16.57 30.06
CA SER A 15 42.03 16.25 30.54
C SER A 15 42.51 17.14 31.69
N LEU A 16 41.70 18.07 32.20
CA LEU A 16 41.99 18.88 33.40
C LEU A 16 40.69 19.20 34.17
N PRO A 17 40.73 19.62 35.46
CA PRO A 17 39.56 19.65 36.35
C PRO A 17 38.51 20.75 36.06
N GLU A 18 38.59 21.45 34.92
CA GLU A 18 37.61 22.47 34.53
C GLU A 18 36.83 22.02 33.28
N LEU A 19 35.54 21.77 33.44
CA LEU A 19 34.63 21.42 32.34
C LEU A 19 34.44 22.65 31.42
N LYS A 20 34.83 22.54 30.13
CA LYS A 20 34.56 23.57 29.11
C LYS A 20 33.81 22.96 27.93
N VAL A 21 32.61 23.47 27.66
CA VAL A 21 31.76 23.06 26.53
C VAL A 21 31.83 24.12 25.43
N PHE A 22 32.05 23.70 24.17
CA PHE A 22 32.07 24.57 22.99
C PHE A 22 30.81 24.33 22.14
N SER A 23 30.15 25.41 21.70
CA SER A 23 28.93 25.35 20.88
C SER A 23 29.00 26.27 19.66
N PHE A 24 28.55 25.78 18.50
CA PHE A 24 28.53 26.51 17.23
C PHE A 24 27.15 26.43 16.56
N LEU A 25 26.75 27.49 15.84
CA LEU A 25 25.53 27.52 15.02
C LEU A 25 25.82 27.08 13.57
N GLN A 26 24.78 26.72 12.82
CA GLN A 26 24.85 26.22 11.45
C GLN A 26 25.46 27.23 10.44
N ASP A 27 25.51 28.51 10.80
CA ASP A 27 26.11 29.58 9.99
C ASP A 27 27.60 29.87 10.32
N GLY A 28 28.20 29.07 11.21
CA GLY A 28 29.61 29.20 11.60
C GLY A 28 29.86 30.26 12.70
N THR A 29 28.82 30.86 13.28
CA THR A 29 28.99 31.85 14.35
C THR A 29 29.33 31.18 15.69
N TYR A 30 30.42 31.63 16.33
CA TYR A 30 30.89 31.14 17.62
C TYR A 30 30.02 31.66 18.79
N MET A 31 29.52 30.75 19.63
CA MET A 31 28.60 31.05 20.74
C MET A 31 29.25 30.85 22.13
N GLY A 32 30.55 31.16 22.31
CA GLY A 32 31.17 31.28 23.64
C GLY A 32 31.34 29.98 24.46
N VAL A 33 32.06 30.08 25.59
CA VAL A 33 32.34 28.99 26.54
C VAL A 33 31.42 29.10 27.76
N SER A 34 30.79 28.00 28.16
CA SER A 34 30.13 27.88 29.48
C SER A 34 31.00 27.03 30.40
N THR A 35 31.39 27.58 31.55
CA THR A 35 32.02 26.85 32.67
C THR A 35 31.00 26.69 33.79
N THR A 36 30.70 25.46 34.20
CA THR A 36 29.82 25.17 35.34
C THR A 36 30.63 24.90 36.60
N THR A 37 30.89 25.92 37.42
CA THR A 37 30.97 25.75 38.87
C THR A 37 30.38 26.95 39.60
N GLY A 38 29.27 26.71 40.31
CA GLY A 38 28.80 27.59 41.38
C GLY A 38 29.62 27.30 42.64
N GLY A 39 30.43 28.26 43.06
CA GLY A 39 31.18 28.20 44.31
C GLY A 39 31.65 29.59 44.69
N SER A 40 30.93 30.24 45.62
CA SER A 40 31.37 31.47 46.25
C SER A 40 32.63 31.20 47.09
N GLY A 41 33.81 31.42 46.51
CA GLY A 41 35.09 31.37 47.20
C GLY A 41 35.99 32.47 46.65
N SER A 42 36.17 33.53 47.43
CA SER A 42 37.15 34.58 47.15
C SER A 42 38.56 33.99 47.19
N ASN A 43 39.25 33.87 46.05
CA ASN A 43 40.70 33.76 46.04
C ASN A 43 41.31 35.14 45.72
N THR A 44 41.98 35.66 46.73
CA THR A 44 42.78 36.88 46.70
C THR A 44 44.22 36.51 46.35
N ASP A 45 44.49 36.24 45.08
CA ASP A 45 45.84 36.19 44.53
C ASP A 45 45.80 36.64 43.06
N GLY A 46 46.28 37.85 42.81
CA GLY A 46 46.18 38.55 41.52
C GLY A 46 47.04 37.95 40.40
N THR A 47 46.69 36.77 39.91
CA THR A 47 47.21 36.19 38.66
C THR A 47 46.10 36.13 37.60
N PRO A 48 46.27 36.74 36.40
CA PRO A 48 45.27 36.65 35.34
C PRO A 48 45.18 35.23 34.78
N GLY A 49 43.96 34.69 34.71
CA GLY A 49 43.66 33.39 34.10
C GLY A 49 43.99 33.35 32.60
N MET A 50 44.48 32.20 32.15
CA MET A 50 44.91 31.92 30.78
C MET A 50 43.71 31.77 29.81
N GLU A 51 43.59 32.72 28.88
CA GLU A 51 42.94 32.50 27.57
C GLU A 51 43.86 33.08 26.51
N ARG A 52 44.26 32.30 25.49
CA ARG A 52 44.69 32.78 24.16
C ARG A 52 45.02 31.64 23.17
N GLY A 53 44.05 31.31 22.32
CA GLY A 53 44.21 30.66 21.03
C GLY A 53 43.11 31.16 20.09
N THR A 54 43.40 31.33 18.79
CA THR A 54 42.41 31.74 17.77
C THR A 54 42.12 30.57 16.83
N TYR A 55 40.84 30.29 16.62
CA TYR A 55 40.32 29.21 15.78
C TYR A 55 39.51 29.79 14.63
N SER A 56 39.70 29.31 13.41
CA SER A 56 38.85 29.66 12.26
C SER A 56 38.56 28.43 11.40
N LEU A 57 37.28 28.22 11.08
CA LEU A 57 36.82 27.17 10.17
C LEU A 57 36.48 27.82 8.82
N ASP A 58 37.09 27.33 7.74
CA ASP A 58 36.76 27.75 6.37
C ASP A 58 35.91 26.67 5.68
N LEU A 59 34.61 26.92 5.60
CA LEU A 59 33.62 26.01 5.02
C LEU A 59 33.72 25.86 3.50
N ASN A 60 34.40 26.79 2.80
CA ASN A 60 34.58 26.69 1.36
C ASN A 60 35.74 25.77 0.96
N THR A 61 36.73 25.63 1.83
CA THR A 61 37.91 24.78 1.59
C THR A 61 37.87 23.48 2.39
N GLY A 62 37.03 23.39 3.43
CA GLY A 62 36.89 22.19 4.25
C GLY A 62 38.06 21.96 5.21
N TYR A 63 38.73 23.04 5.65
CA TYR A 63 39.86 22.97 6.58
C TYR A 63 39.59 23.73 7.88
N LEU A 64 39.98 23.13 9.01
CA LEU A 64 40.08 23.81 10.30
C LEU A 64 41.49 24.38 10.46
N THR A 65 41.59 25.68 10.77
CA THR A 65 42.86 26.35 11.04
C THR A 65 42.97 26.71 12.52
N MET A 66 44.00 26.21 13.18
CA MET A 66 44.28 26.46 14.60
C MET A 66 45.64 27.11 14.76
N THR A 67 45.70 28.28 15.42
CA THR A 67 46.97 28.97 15.71
C THR A 67 47.19 29.07 17.22
N MET A 68 48.30 28.51 17.68
CA MET A 68 48.66 28.44 19.11
C MET A 68 50.06 28.98 19.36
N LEU A 69 50.26 29.56 20.55
CA LEU A 69 51.53 30.14 20.99
C LEU A 69 52.31 29.09 21.80
N VAL A 70 53.51 28.74 21.32
CA VAL A 70 54.46 27.84 22.02
C VAL A 70 55.75 28.59 22.34
N ASP A 71 56.42 28.20 23.43
CA ASP A 71 57.74 28.73 23.77
C ASP A 71 58.85 28.16 22.87
N THR A 72 60.07 28.68 23.00
CA THR A 72 61.23 28.27 22.17
C THR A 72 61.68 26.82 22.41
N ASN A 73 61.10 26.12 23.38
CA ASN A 73 61.39 24.73 23.73
C ASN A 73 60.19 23.79 23.46
N GLY A 74 59.07 24.29 22.90
CA GLY A 74 57.90 23.49 22.54
C GLY A 74 56.88 23.27 23.67
N HIS A 75 56.95 24.00 24.79
CA HIS A 75 56.00 23.86 25.89
C HIS A 75 54.73 24.70 25.69
N TRP A 76 53.60 24.15 26.15
CA TRP A 76 52.30 24.78 26.14
C TRP A 76 52.17 25.81 27.28
N GLY A 77 51.74 27.04 26.97
CA GLY A 77 51.32 28.00 27.99
C GLY A 77 52.42 28.83 28.68
N ALA A 78 53.56 29.09 28.03
CA ALA A 78 54.60 29.95 28.62
C ALA A 78 54.25 31.44 28.59
N SER A 79 54.53 32.15 29.68
CA SER A 79 54.31 33.60 29.89
C SER A 79 55.30 34.52 29.17
N ASP A 80 56.20 33.97 28.36
CA ASP A 80 57.43 34.65 27.99
C ASP A 80 57.31 35.27 26.60
N LYS A 81 57.77 36.52 26.47
CA LYS A 81 57.56 37.44 25.32
C LYS A 81 58.14 37.01 23.96
N ASN A 82 58.54 35.75 23.79
CA ASN A 82 59.16 35.20 22.58
C ASN A 82 58.42 33.96 22.03
N SER A 83 57.10 33.88 22.15
CA SER A 83 56.30 32.79 21.58
C SER A 83 56.20 32.91 20.05
N ILE A 84 56.40 31.81 19.33
CA ILE A 84 56.18 31.72 17.87
C ILE A 84 54.78 31.14 17.66
N GLY A 85 53.97 31.78 16.82
CA GLY A 85 52.66 31.25 16.44
C GLY A 85 52.82 30.09 15.46
N THR A 86 52.43 28.88 15.87
CA THR A 86 52.40 27.71 14.99
C THR A 86 50.96 27.49 14.53
N THR A 87 50.76 27.49 13.21
CA THR A 87 49.44 27.31 12.57
C THR A 87 49.33 25.89 12.01
N TYR A 88 48.30 25.16 12.42
CA TYR A 88 47.96 23.83 11.95
C TYR A 88 46.69 23.88 11.07
N VAL A 89 46.70 23.15 9.96
CA VAL A 89 45.62 23.10 8.96
C VAL A 89 45.21 21.65 8.76
N VAL A 90 43.95 21.30 9.06
CA VAL A 90 43.45 19.92 9.03
C VAL A 90 42.21 19.79 8.14
N PRO A 91 42.16 18.85 7.16
CA PRO A 91 40.99 18.62 6.32
C PRO A 91 39.86 17.89 7.06
N VAL A 92 38.65 18.44 7.01
CA VAL A 92 37.46 17.97 7.74
C VAL A 92 37.00 16.57 7.31
N THR A 93 37.34 16.11 6.10
CA THR A 93 36.98 14.79 5.56
C THR A 93 37.67 13.60 6.24
N THR A 94 38.58 13.85 7.20
CA THR A 94 39.32 12.80 7.94
C THR A 94 38.84 12.59 9.37
N LEU A 95 37.75 13.25 9.78
CA LEU A 95 37.25 13.20 11.17
C LEU A 95 36.03 12.28 11.30
N THR A 96 36.25 10.97 11.33
CA THR A 96 35.29 9.99 11.88
C THR A 96 35.78 9.59 13.27
N SER A 97 35.02 9.92 14.32
CA SER A 97 35.15 9.44 15.72
C SER A 97 36.55 9.00 16.20
N SER A 98 37.58 9.82 15.94
CA SER A 98 38.95 9.54 16.38
C SER A 98 39.27 10.40 17.58
N SER A 99 39.54 9.79 18.73
CA SER A 99 40.03 10.49 19.92
C SER A 99 41.47 10.98 19.67
N PHE A 100 41.73 12.28 19.82
CA PHE A 100 43.10 12.80 19.87
C PHE A 100 43.68 12.57 21.28
N ILE A 101 44.83 11.91 21.36
CA ILE A 101 45.63 11.85 22.60
C ILE A 101 46.83 12.77 22.42
N ALA A 102 46.97 13.77 23.30
CA ALA A 102 48.16 14.61 23.35
C ALA A 102 49.31 13.80 23.99
N GLY A 103 50.42 13.65 23.27
CA GLY A 103 51.62 13.00 23.81
C GLY A 103 52.24 13.81 24.95
N GLY A 104 52.70 13.12 26.00
CA GLY A 104 53.46 13.72 27.10
C GLY A 104 54.84 14.26 26.68
N PRO A 105 55.59 14.88 27.60
CA PRO A 105 56.80 15.63 27.27
C PRO A 105 57.90 14.72 26.72
N GLY A 106 58.24 14.88 25.43
CA GLY A 106 59.39 14.23 24.78
C GLY A 106 59.10 13.31 23.59
N SER A 107 57.85 13.14 23.18
CA SER A 107 57.46 12.43 21.94
C SER A 107 56.79 13.36 20.92
N ASP A 108 56.83 12.97 19.64
CA ASP A 108 56.25 13.73 18.50
C ASP A 108 54.76 14.05 18.75
N PRO A 109 54.25 15.28 18.47
CA PRO A 109 53.04 15.76 19.13
C PRO A 109 51.73 15.10 18.70
N PHE A 110 51.69 14.34 17.61
CA PHE A 110 50.51 13.58 17.17
C PHE A 110 50.95 12.43 16.24
N THR A 111 50.83 11.18 16.69
CA THR A 111 51.00 10.02 15.80
C THR A 111 49.67 9.73 15.11
N LEU A 112 49.57 10.05 13.81
CA LEU A 112 48.42 9.69 12.99
C LEU A 112 48.54 8.20 12.62
N ILE A 113 47.75 7.32 13.24
CA ILE A 113 47.79 5.88 12.94
C ILE A 113 46.82 5.60 11.79
N SER A 114 47.30 5.74 10.55
CA SER A 114 46.60 5.28 9.35
C SER A 114 47.16 3.94 8.87
N SER A 115 46.91 2.85 9.60
CA SER A 115 46.88 1.47 9.07
C SER A 115 46.87 0.42 10.19
N ALA A 116 45.73 -0.19 10.49
CA ALA A 116 45.61 -1.59 10.93
C ALA A 116 44.12 -1.99 11.04
N THR A 117 43.83 -3.20 10.62
CA THR A 117 42.53 -3.88 10.45
C THR A 117 41.78 -4.22 11.75
N SER A 118 41.95 -3.42 12.82
CA SER A 118 41.41 -3.73 14.15
C SER A 118 41.05 -2.44 14.90
N THR A 119 39.78 -2.29 15.24
CA THR A 119 39.18 -1.16 15.99
C THR A 119 39.62 -1.15 17.46
N ILE A 120 39.77 0.03 18.04
CA ILE A 120 40.03 0.21 19.48
C ILE A 120 38.73 -0.06 20.25
N VAL A 121 38.77 -0.94 21.26
CA VAL A 121 37.57 -1.35 22.03
C VAL A 121 37.41 -0.57 23.33
N GLY A 122 38.49 0.06 23.82
CA GLY A 122 38.46 0.89 25.01
C GLY A 122 39.85 1.14 25.61
N THR A 123 39.93 2.18 26.44
CA THR A 123 41.12 2.54 27.22
C THR A 123 40.80 2.46 28.70
N TRP A 124 41.58 1.68 29.44
CA TRP A 124 41.39 1.41 30.86
C TRP A 124 42.41 2.17 31.68
N TYR A 125 41.95 2.84 32.74
CA TYR A 125 42.80 3.58 33.66
C TYR A 125 42.93 2.83 34.98
N LEU A 126 44.14 2.37 35.32
CA LEU A 126 44.46 1.83 36.62
C LEU A 126 45.09 2.92 37.48
N SER A 127 44.55 3.16 38.69
CA SER A 127 45.12 4.11 39.65
C SER A 127 45.55 3.40 40.92
N LYS A 128 46.76 3.66 41.39
CA LYS A 128 47.24 3.25 42.73
C LYS A 128 48.03 4.40 43.33
N ASN A 129 47.44 5.06 44.34
CA ASN A 129 47.94 6.34 44.85
C ASN A 129 48.13 7.33 43.68
N ASP A 130 49.21 8.12 43.66
CA ASP A 130 49.46 9.18 42.66
C ASP A 130 50.00 8.67 41.31
N TYR A 131 49.77 7.40 40.97
CA TYR A 131 50.20 6.77 39.72
C TYR A 131 49.00 6.30 38.90
N HIS A 132 48.99 6.67 37.62
CA HIS A 132 47.96 6.29 36.65
C HIS A 132 48.60 5.56 35.47
N VAL A 133 48.05 4.41 35.13
CA VAL A 133 48.42 3.64 33.93
C VAL A 133 47.22 3.58 33.00
N ALA A 134 47.39 4.03 31.76
CA ALA A 134 46.40 3.88 30.70
C ALA A 134 46.77 2.70 29.80
N ILE A 135 45.83 1.77 29.59
CA ILE A 135 46.02 0.60 28.73
C ILE A 135 44.92 0.57 27.67
N THR A 136 45.31 0.63 26.40
CA THR A 136 44.39 0.63 25.25
C THR A 136 44.38 -0.74 24.57
N PHE A 137 43.19 -1.34 24.45
CA PHE A 137 42.97 -2.66 23.87
C PHE A 137 42.34 -2.59 22.49
N LYS A 138 42.76 -3.50 21.61
CA LYS A 138 42.20 -3.71 20.27
C LYS A 138 41.18 -4.83 20.25
N SER A 139 40.32 -4.83 19.23
CA SER A 139 39.26 -5.82 19.03
C SER A 139 39.78 -7.25 18.83
N ASP A 140 41.05 -7.42 18.46
CA ASP A 140 41.73 -8.70 18.31
C ASP A 140 42.35 -9.26 19.62
N GLY A 141 42.17 -8.58 20.75
CA GLY A 141 42.70 -8.99 22.05
C GLY A 141 44.15 -8.58 22.32
N THR A 142 44.80 -7.86 21.40
CA THR A 142 46.13 -7.27 21.62
C THR A 142 46.02 -5.87 22.25
N TYR A 143 47.06 -5.43 22.99
CA TYR A 143 47.14 -4.07 23.56
C TYR A 143 48.31 -3.30 22.96
N MET A 144 48.20 -1.96 22.87
CA MET A 144 49.21 -1.13 22.18
C MET A 144 50.24 -0.46 23.10
N GLN A 145 49.90 -0.10 24.33
CA GLN A 145 50.81 0.61 25.22
C GLN A 145 50.32 0.60 26.67
N ALA A 146 51.26 0.53 27.61
CA ALA A 146 51.07 0.92 29.01
C ALA A 146 51.99 2.12 29.25
N GLU A 147 51.44 3.31 29.40
CA GLU A 147 52.23 4.50 29.77
C GLU A 147 52.16 4.71 31.28
N ASP A 148 53.34 4.83 31.90
CA ASP A 148 53.54 5.18 33.32
C ASP A 148 53.77 6.68 33.42
N GLY A 149 52.86 7.41 34.09
CA GLY A 149 52.98 8.85 34.29
C GLY A 149 53.01 9.25 35.77
N PRO A 150 54.08 9.90 36.28
CA PRO A 150 54.06 10.53 37.60
C PRO A 150 53.35 11.89 37.56
N VAL A 151 52.53 12.19 38.56
CA VAL A 151 51.76 13.45 38.67
C VAL A 151 52.55 14.61 39.31
N ASP A 152 53.78 14.37 39.78
CA ASP A 152 54.65 15.44 40.30
C ASP A 152 56.09 15.20 39.80
N GLY A 153 56.79 16.28 39.47
CA GLY A 153 58.12 16.31 38.84
C GLY A 153 59.27 15.79 39.71
N SER A 154 59.08 14.70 40.45
CA SER A 154 60.14 14.01 41.19
C SER A 154 60.60 12.76 40.43
N SER A 155 61.84 12.81 39.96
CA SER A 155 62.55 11.71 39.31
C SER A 155 62.75 10.50 40.24
N GLY A 156 62.35 9.32 39.77
CA GLY A 156 63.08 8.07 40.06
C GLY A 156 62.29 6.97 40.74
N HIS A 157 61.51 6.20 39.98
CA HIS A 157 61.22 4.79 40.29
C HIS A 157 60.99 4.03 38.97
N THR A 158 61.99 3.27 38.54
CA THR A 158 61.88 2.31 37.43
C THR A 158 61.61 0.93 38.03
N GLY A 159 60.41 0.39 37.87
CA GLY A 159 60.13 -1.00 38.25
C GLY A 159 58.67 -1.35 38.49
N MET A 160 57.88 -1.47 37.42
CA MET A 160 56.82 -2.48 37.35
C MET A 160 57.19 -3.44 36.22
N ASP A 161 57.84 -4.55 36.56
CA ASP A 161 58.10 -5.65 35.62
C ASP A 161 56.90 -6.61 35.58
N SER A 162 56.43 -6.84 34.34
CA SER A 162 55.68 -7.99 33.81
C SER A 162 54.46 -8.53 34.57
N GLY A 163 53.31 -7.87 34.41
CA GLY A 163 52.00 -8.53 34.49
C GLY A 163 51.54 -8.97 33.10
N THR A 164 50.99 -10.18 32.96
CA THR A 164 50.27 -10.58 31.75
C THR A 164 48.81 -10.18 31.87
N TYR A 165 48.39 -9.28 30.99
CA TYR A 165 47.00 -8.82 30.84
C TYR A 165 46.38 -9.53 29.65
N THR A 166 45.40 -10.38 29.91
CA THR A 166 44.67 -11.10 28.86
C THR A 166 43.22 -10.64 28.86
N TRP A 167 42.80 -10.06 27.73
CA TRP A 167 41.41 -9.77 27.43
C TRP A 167 40.79 -11.00 26.76
N ASN A 168 39.76 -11.56 27.40
CA ASN A 168 38.94 -12.58 26.75
C ASN A 168 37.81 -11.89 26.00
N SER A 169 37.94 -11.83 24.67
CA SER A 169 36.96 -11.19 23.78
C SER A 169 35.58 -11.85 23.80
N VAL A 170 35.49 -13.11 24.24
CA VAL A 170 34.25 -13.90 24.32
C VAL A 170 33.49 -13.66 25.62
N THR A 171 34.20 -13.41 26.73
CA THR A 171 33.55 -13.20 28.04
C THR A 171 33.56 -11.74 28.50
N GLY A 172 34.30 -10.87 27.81
CA GLY A 172 34.56 -9.49 28.20
C GLY A 172 35.31 -9.37 29.52
N ALA A 173 36.05 -10.42 29.92
CA ALA A 173 36.81 -10.45 31.16
C ALA A 173 38.26 -10.00 30.92
N LEU A 174 38.69 -8.98 31.67
CA LEU A 174 40.09 -8.61 31.79
C LEU A 174 40.72 -9.41 32.92
N THR A 175 41.65 -10.33 32.59
CA THR A 175 42.40 -11.09 33.60
C THR A 175 43.79 -10.51 33.75
N CYS A 176 44.12 -10.04 34.95
CA CYS A 176 45.46 -9.58 35.31
C CYS A 176 46.14 -10.68 36.10
N THR A 177 47.25 -11.21 35.60
CA THR A 177 48.07 -12.19 36.33
C THR A 177 49.41 -11.55 36.64
N THR A 178 49.65 -11.23 37.91
CA THR A 178 50.96 -10.77 38.40
C THR A 178 51.66 -11.91 39.12
N THR A 179 52.92 -12.19 38.80
CA THR A 179 53.75 -13.07 39.63
C THR A 179 54.37 -12.21 40.73
N LEU A 180 54.04 -12.47 41.99
CA LEU A 180 54.73 -11.84 43.12
C LEU A 180 56.11 -12.50 43.25
N GLU A 181 57.20 -11.79 42.96
CA GLU A 181 58.48 -12.19 43.54
C GLU A 181 58.42 -11.96 45.06
N THR A 182 58.70 -13.04 45.78
CA THR A 182 58.88 -13.03 47.23
C THR A 182 60.09 -12.17 47.56
N ASP A 183 59.86 -10.93 47.98
CA ASP A 183 60.53 -10.32 49.14
C ASP A 183 60.07 -8.86 49.34
N GLY A 184 59.44 -8.60 50.49
CA GLY A 184 59.20 -7.24 50.99
C GLY A 184 57.75 -6.77 50.95
N GLY A 185 56.99 -7.18 51.98
CA GLY A 185 55.73 -6.60 52.48
C GLY A 185 54.98 -5.57 51.63
N TRP A 186 53.99 -6.04 50.87
CA TRP A 186 52.84 -5.25 50.44
C TRP A 186 51.57 -6.06 50.76
N SER A 187 50.77 -5.62 51.74
CA SER A 187 49.40 -6.12 51.91
C SER A 187 48.46 -5.30 51.03
N LEU A 188 47.64 -5.97 50.22
CA LEU A 188 46.64 -5.32 49.37
C LEU A 188 45.43 -4.94 50.22
N SER A 189 45.53 -3.86 51.00
CA SER A 189 44.44 -3.43 51.91
C SER A 189 43.75 -2.13 51.49
N ASN A 190 44.02 -1.55 50.31
CA ASN A 190 43.43 -0.26 49.90
C ASN A 190 43.48 -0.02 48.37
N ALA A 191 43.09 -0.99 47.55
CA ALA A 191 42.81 -0.70 46.13
C ALA A 191 41.40 -0.10 46.01
N ARG A 192 41.28 1.20 45.76
CA ARG A 192 40.02 1.84 45.33
C ARG A 192 40.09 2.09 43.83
N VAL A 193 39.20 1.46 43.08
CA VAL A 193 38.95 1.78 41.67
C VAL A 193 37.96 2.94 41.66
N ASN A 194 38.42 4.15 41.36
CA ASN A 194 37.58 5.36 41.51
C ASN A 194 36.63 5.61 40.33
N SER A 195 36.85 5.01 39.15
CA SER A 195 35.92 5.12 38.01
C SER A 195 36.35 4.21 36.87
N VAL A 196 35.39 3.54 36.23
CA VAL A 196 35.55 2.94 34.89
C VAL A 196 34.50 3.60 34.01
N ILE A 197 34.93 4.30 32.95
CA ILE A 197 34.04 4.93 31.97
C ILE A 197 34.09 4.07 30.71
N VAL A 198 32.93 3.54 30.31
CA VAL A 198 32.73 2.90 29.01
C VAL A 198 31.56 3.61 28.34
N ASN A 199 31.79 4.21 27.17
CA ASN A 199 30.76 4.86 26.34
C ASN A 199 29.82 5.85 27.07
N GLY A 200 30.35 6.68 27.97
CA GLY A 200 29.59 7.81 28.54
C GLY A 200 28.75 7.50 29.78
N ASP A 201 28.62 6.24 30.20
CA ASP A 201 27.95 5.91 31.46
C ASP A 201 28.94 5.74 32.63
N SER A 202 28.62 6.40 33.75
CA SER A 202 29.37 6.29 35.01
C SER A 202 28.77 5.19 35.88
N ALA A 203 29.52 4.12 36.17
CA ALA A 203 29.13 3.09 37.12
C ALA A 203 29.89 3.21 38.46
N ILE A 204 29.18 3.09 39.58
CA ILE A 204 29.75 3.01 40.95
C ILE A 204 29.92 1.52 41.32
N LEU A 205 31.15 1.12 41.69
CA LEU A 205 31.47 -0.24 42.17
C LEU A 205 31.31 -0.35 43.69
N HIS A 206 30.72 -1.46 44.17
CA HIS A 206 30.76 -1.86 45.58
C HIS A 206 32.12 -2.46 45.96
N SER A 207 32.59 -2.18 47.18
CA SER A 207 33.81 -2.72 47.78
C SER A 207 33.63 -4.14 48.33
N PRO A 208 34.55 -5.10 48.09
CA PRO A 208 34.48 -6.44 48.67
C PRO A 208 35.06 -6.52 50.10
N THR A 209 34.58 -7.50 50.86
CA THR A 209 35.11 -7.96 52.15
C THR A 209 36.46 -8.70 52.00
N GLU A 210 37.28 -8.70 53.05
CA GLU A 210 38.65 -9.25 53.06
C GLU A 210 38.74 -10.73 52.64
N GLY A 211 39.52 -11.03 51.59
CA GLY A 211 40.04 -12.39 51.33
C GLY A 211 39.87 -12.96 49.91
N ASP A 212 39.13 -12.31 49.02
CA ASP A 212 38.91 -12.80 47.65
C ASP A 212 39.81 -12.09 46.63
N ASN A 213 40.63 -12.85 45.90
CA ASN A 213 41.53 -12.35 44.85
C ASN A 213 40.91 -12.47 43.44
N THR A 214 39.58 -12.56 43.34
CA THR A 214 38.87 -12.62 42.05
C THR A 214 37.82 -11.49 41.92
N PHE A 215 37.93 -10.69 40.86
CA PHE A 215 36.92 -9.70 40.49
C PHE A 215 35.94 -10.35 39.52
N THR A 216 34.69 -10.57 39.93
CA THR A 216 33.64 -11.09 39.05
C THR A 216 32.61 -10.00 38.76
N ARG A 217 32.43 -9.68 37.48
CA ARG A 217 31.44 -8.72 36.97
C ARG A 217 30.07 -9.42 36.85
N VAL A 218 29.02 -8.83 37.42
CA VAL A 218 27.63 -9.06 36.95
C VAL A 218 27.30 -7.92 36.00
N ILE A 219 27.15 -8.21 34.71
CA ILE A 219 26.51 -7.27 33.78
C ILE A 219 25.04 -7.65 33.69
N ALA A 220 24.15 -6.67 33.75
CA ALA A 220 22.91 -6.75 33.00
C ALA A 220 23.27 -6.79 31.50
N SER A 221 22.92 -7.89 30.84
CA SER A 221 23.39 -8.27 29.50
C SER A 221 23.45 -7.13 28.48
N GLN A 222 24.66 -6.67 28.16
CA GLN A 222 25.06 -6.49 26.77
C GLN A 222 26.38 -7.24 26.58
N GLN A 223 26.29 -8.40 25.91
CA GLN A 223 27.44 -9.16 25.45
C GLN A 223 28.07 -8.44 24.25
N PRO A 224 29.41 -8.49 24.07
CA PRO A 224 30.02 -8.18 22.80
C PRO A 224 29.49 -9.18 21.77
N VAL A 225 28.95 -8.69 20.66
CA VAL A 225 28.52 -9.51 19.52
C VAL A 225 29.75 -10.30 19.06
N ALA A 226 29.76 -11.62 19.26
CA ALA A 226 30.65 -12.49 18.50
C ALA A 226 30.43 -12.14 17.04
N ALA A 227 31.48 -11.87 16.25
CA ALA A 227 31.34 -11.48 14.83
C ALA A 227 30.27 -12.37 14.20
N SER A 228 29.11 -11.79 13.89
CA SER A 228 27.94 -12.54 13.45
C SER A 228 28.38 -13.31 12.21
N ALA A 229 28.01 -14.60 12.15
CA ALA A 229 28.08 -15.26 10.86
C ALA A 229 27.14 -14.50 9.92
N ASN A 230 27.59 -14.15 8.72
CA ASN A 230 26.74 -13.45 7.76
C ASN A 230 25.46 -14.27 7.53
N THR A 231 24.28 -13.69 7.74
CA THR A 231 23.01 -14.33 7.43
C THR A 231 22.56 -13.91 6.03
N ALA A 232 21.72 -14.73 5.39
CA ALA A 232 21.14 -14.33 4.12
C ALA A 232 19.97 -13.36 4.38
N PRO A 233 19.69 -12.43 3.47
CA PRO A 233 18.44 -11.69 3.48
C PRO A 233 17.23 -12.62 3.55
N SER A 234 16.11 -12.11 4.04
CA SER A 234 14.84 -12.82 4.09
C SER A 234 13.70 -11.92 3.64
N PHE A 235 12.73 -12.49 2.92
CA PHE A 235 11.48 -11.80 2.61
C PHE A 235 10.44 -12.26 3.63
N ALA A 236 9.70 -11.33 4.21
CA ALA A 236 8.61 -11.61 5.12
C ALA A 236 7.29 -11.25 4.42
N ALA A 237 6.33 -12.20 4.41
CA ALA A 237 4.93 -11.88 4.14
C ALA A 237 4.47 -10.83 5.16
N GLY A 238 3.76 -9.77 4.78
CA GLY A 238 3.42 -8.69 5.69
C GLY A 238 2.74 -9.22 6.96
N GLY A 239 3.33 -8.97 8.14
CA GLY A 239 2.72 -9.32 9.41
C GLY A 239 1.56 -8.39 9.76
N ASN A 240 0.66 -8.83 10.63
CA ASN A 240 -0.45 -8.01 11.13
C ASN A 240 -0.24 -7.58 12.60
N GLY A 241 0.95 -7.81 13.16
CA GLY A 241 1.27 -7.53 14.56
C GLY A 241 0.76 -8.57 15.56
N LYS A 242 0.13 -9.65 15.08
CA LYS A 242 -0.56 -10.66 15.92
C LYS A 242 -0.09 -12.06 15.56
N VAL A 243 0.00 -12.93 16.57
CA VAL A 243 0.31 -14.35 16.40
C VAL A 243 -0.60 -15.15 17.33
N THR A 244 -1.29 -16.12 16.76
CA THR A 244 -2.06 -17.12 17.50
C THR A 244 -1.51 -18.49 17.16
N THR A 245 -1.20 -19.30 18.16
CA THR A 245 -0.62 -20.64 17.98
C THR A 245 -1.50 -21.68 18.64
N ASP A 246 -2.15 -22.47 17.79
CA ASP A 246 -2.82 -23.72 18.16
C ASP A 246 -1.75 -24.79 18.45
N PHE A 247 -1.78 -25.32 19.66
CA PHE A 247 -0.93 -26.37 20.20
C PHE A 247 -1.78 -27.63 20.50
N GLY A 248 -3.09 -27.52 20.67
CA GLY A 248 -4.05 -28.62 20.79
C GLY A 248 -5.32 -28.17 21.50
N ALA A 249 -6.05 -29.12 22.09
CA ALA A 249 -7.25 -28.79 22.86
C ALA A 249 -6.89 -28.16 24.22
N GLY A 250 -7.44 -26.98 24.49
CA GLY A 250 -7.30 -26.29 25.77
C GLY A 250 -5.90 -25.72 26.00
N ASP A 251 -5.46 -24.85 25.09
CA ASP A 251 -4.19 -24.14 25.23
C ASP A 251 -4.40 -22.79 25.93
N TYR A 252 -3.55 -22.49 26.92
CA TYR A 252 -3.61 -21.24 27.68
C TYR A 252 -2.21 -20.63 27.78
N GLY A 253 -2.03 -19.43 27.23
CA GLY A 253 -0.82 -18.64 27.44
C GLY A 253 -0.93 -17.81 28.72
N ALA A 254 0.11 -17.83 29.56
CA ALA A 254 0.10 -17.16 30.86
C ALA A 254 1.23 -16.12 31.05
N SER A 255 2.45 -16.39 30.58
CA SER A 255 3.59 -15.50 30.85
C SER A 255 4.61 -15.47 29.71
N VAL A 256 5.24 -14.31 29.49
CA VAL A 256 6.23 -14.09 28.43
C VAL A 256 7.58 -13.62 28.99
N ALA A 257 8.67 -14.13 28.42
CA ALA A 257 10.02 -13.64 28.65
C ALA A 257 10.79 -13.45 27.34
N LEU A 258 11.77 -12.54 27.35
CA LEU A 258 12.67 -12.28 26.22
C LEU A 258 14.05 -12.84 26.50
N GLN A 259 14.57 -13.64 25.56
CA GLN A 259 15.96 -14.06 25.56
C GLN A 259 16.86 -12.92 25.05
N SER A 260 18.15 -12.96 25.41
CA SER A 260 19.12 -11.92 25.05
C SER A 260 19.38 -11.79 23.55
N ASP A 261 19.06 -12.83 22.77
CA ASP A 261 19.14 -12.84 21.30
C ASP A 261 17.84 -12.33 20.63
N GLY A 262 16.87 -11.86 21.42
CA GLY A 262 15.60 -11.35 20.94
C GLY A 262 14.52 -12.41 20.76
N LYS A 263 14.81 -13.70 20.98
CA LYS A 263 13.77 -14.74 20.95
C LYS A 263 12.77 -14.57 22.08
N ILE A 264 11.53 -14.98 21.80
CA ILE A 264 10.38 -14.80 22.68
C ILE A 264 10.00 -16.17 23.24
N LEU A 265 9.88 -16.28 24.56
CA LEU A 265 9.42 -17.48 25.24
C LEU A 265 8.05 -17.25 25.87
N LEU A 266 7.13 -18.18 25.65
CA LEU A 266 5.79 -18.18 26.24
C LEU A 266 5.59 -19.44 27.09
N ALA A 267 5.23 -19.26 28.34
CA ALA A 267 4.82 -20.35 29.23
C ALA A 267 3.30 -20.35 29.42
N GLY A 268 2.76 -21.53 29.69
CA GLY A 268 1.34 -21.72 29.88
C GLY A 268 0.95 -23.16 30.15
N THR A 269 -0.22 -23.54 29.66
CA THR A 269 -0.81 -24.87 29.84
C THR A 269 -1.32 -25.42 28.52
N ILE A 270 -1.17 -26.73 28.32
CA ILE A 270 -1.80 -27.48 27.23
C ILE A 270 -2.33 -28.80 27.77
N ASN A 271 -3.58 -29.16 27.47
CA ASN A 271 -4.17 -30.46 27.85
C ASN A 271 -3.96 -30.80 29.35
N ASP A 272 -4.03 -29.81 30.23
CA ASP A 272 -3.70 -29.93 31.65
C ASP A 272 -2.25 -30.35 31.95
N ASP A 273 -1.29 -29.96 31.10
CA ASP A 273 0.16 -30.09 31.32
C ASP A 273 0.88 -28.74 31.17
N PHE A 274 2.05 -28.56 31.81
CA PHE A 274 2.92 -27.40 31.58
C PHE A 274 3.31 -27.28 30.10
N ALA A 275 3.24 -26.05 29.56
CA ALA A 275 3.63 -25.73 28.20
C ALA A 275 4.73 -24.66 28.14
N LEU A 276 5.61 -24.78 27.15
CA LEU A 276 6.63 -23.78 26.80
C LEU A 276 6.79 -23.69 25.28
N LEU A 277 6.66 -22.48 24.74
CA LEU A 277 6.84 -22.17 23.33
C LEU A 277 8.00 -21.22 23.13
N ARG A 278 8.70 -21.34 22.00
CA ARG A 278 9.67 -20.33 21.55
C ARG A 278 9.37 -19.80 20.17
N TYR A 279 9.39 -18.47 20.04
CA TYR A 279 9.26 -17.75 18.78
C TYR A 279 10.55 -17.01 18.44
N ASN A 280 10.81 -16.90 17.14
CA ASN A 280 11.80 -15.99 16.59
C ASN A 280 11.35 -14.53 16.78
N THR A 281 12.26 -13.59 16.56
CA THR A 281 12.03 -12.15 16.68
C THR A 281 10.91 -11.64 15.76
N ASN A 282 10.59 -12.34 14.68
CA ASN A 282 9.50 -11.99 13.76
C ASN A 282 8.13 -12.61 14.14
N GLY A 283 8.06 -13.38 15.23
CA GLY A 283 6.82 -14.03 15.70
C GLY A 283 6.56 -15.41 15.10
N SER A 284 7.41 -15.91 14.22
CA SER A 284 7.35 -17.30 13.76
C SER A 284 7.84 -18.27 14.85
N LEU A 285 7.31 -19.49 14.90
CA LEU A 285 7.81 -20.53 15.80
C LEU A 285 9.28 -20.89 15.47
N ASP A 286 10.10 -21.04 16.50
CA ASP A 286 11.50 -21.44 16.36
C ASP A 286 11.65 -22.96 16.39
N THR A 287 11.72 -23.56 15.21
CA THR A 287 11.87 -25.02 15.04
C THR A 287 13.22 -25.57 15.54
N SER A 288 14.18 -24.72 15.89
CA SER A 288 15.41 -25.18 16.57
C SER A 288 15.21 -25.47 18.06
N PHE A 289 14.05 -25.09 18.62
CA PHE A 289 13.66 -25.33 20.01
C PHE A 289 12.81 -26.60 20.10
N ASP A 290 13.34 -27.64 20.75
CA ASP A 290 12.76 -28.98 20.85
C ASP A 290 12.25 -29.63 19.53
N GLY A 291 12.63 -29.07 18.37
CA GLY A 291 12.35 -29.59 17.03
C GLY A 291 11.22 -28.89 16.28
N ASP A 292 10.24 -28.32 16.98
CA ASP A 292 9.07 -27.66 16.38
C ASP A 292 8.64 -26.34 17.07
N GLY A 293 9.41 -25.89 18.07
CA GLY A 293 9.14 -24.66 18.81
C GLY A 293 8.23 -24.84 20.03
N LYS A 294 7.82 -26.07 20.35
CA LYS A 294 6.75 -26.40 21.28
C LYS A 294 7.18 -27.49 22.27
N VAL A 295 6.94 -27.28 23.56
CA VAL A 295 7.27 -28.23 24.62
C VAL A 295 6.07 -28.41 25.55
N ALA A 296 5.67 -29.66 25.80
CA ALA A 296 4.69 -30.04 26.81
C ALA A 296 5.37 -30.91 27.87
N THR A 297 5.07 -30.68 29.16
CA THR A 297 5.76 -31.34 30.28
C THR A 297 4.81 -31.79 31.39
N ASP A 298 4.41 -33.06 31.35
CA ASP A 298 3.62 -33.73 32.41
C ASP A 298 4.40 -33.81 33.75
N MET A 299 3.81 -33.33 34.84
CA MET A 299 4.38 -33.36 36.21
C MET A 299 3.83 -34.50 37.08
N GLY A 300 3.04 -35.41 36.51
CA GLY A 300 2.48 -36.60 37.14
C GLY A 300 1.01 -36.49 37.51
N GLY A 301 0.26 -35.58 36.88
CA GLY A 301 -1.13 -35.25 37.19
C GLY A 301 -1.69 -34.20 36.21
N SER A 302 -2.77 -33.52 36.59
CA SER A 302 -3.16 -32.28 35.92
C SER A 302 -2.27 -31.16 36.47
N ASP A 303 -1.61 -30.43 35.61
CA ASP A 303 -0.69 -29.35 35.96
C ASP A 303 -0.79 -28.17 34.98
N ALA A 304 -0.39 -26.99 35.46
CA ALA A 304 -0.54 -25.75 34.70
C ALA A 304 0.62 -24.80 34.97
N GLY A 305 1.19 -24.23 33.90
CA GLY A 305 2.26 -23.24 33.98
C GLY A 305 1.71 -21.82 34.05
N HIS A 306 2.21 -20.99 34.96
CA HIS A 306 1.71 -19.62 35.20
C HIS A 306 2.77 -18.54 35.03
N GLY A 307 4.01 -18.79 35.46
CA GLY A 307 5.09 -17.79 35.40
C GLY A 307 6.36 -18.33 34.74
N ILE A 308 7.08 -17.46 34.03
CA ILE A 308 8.37 -17.78 33.40
C ILE A 308 9.48 -16.84 33.88
N ALA A 309 10.69 -17.38 34.09
CA ALA A 309 11.89 -16.59 34.35
C ALA A 309 13.12 -17.17 33.64
N LEU A 310 14.09 -16.31 33.32
CA LEU A 310 15.32 -16.67 32.63
C LEU A 310 16.54 -16.52 33.53
N GLN A 311 17.28 -17.60 33.74
CA GLN A 311 18.56 -17.55 34.44
C GLN A 311 19.63 -16.89 33.56
N ALA A 312 20.66 -16.29 34.19
CA ALA A 312 21.73 -15.58 33.47
C ALA A 312 22.53 -16.45 32.48
N ASN A 313 22.48 -17.77 32.63
CA ASN A 313 23.08 -18.75 31.71
C ASN A 313 22.14 -19.16 30.56
N GLY A 314 20.98 -18.53 30.43
CA GLY A 314 19.97 -18.79 29.40
C GLY A 314 18.97 -19.91 29.72
N LYS A 315 19.11 -20.60 30.86
CA LYS A 315 18.15 -21.65 31.27
C LYS A 315 16.80 -21.04 31.61
N ILE A 316 15.75 -21.80 31.32
CA ILE A 316 14.36 -21.34 31.38
C ILE A 316 13.67 -22.01 32.55
N LEU A 317 13.05 -21.24 33.43
CA LEU A 317 12.28 -21.72 34.57
C LEU A 317 10.81 -21.42 34.35
N VAL A 318 9.95 -22.42 34.56
CA VAL A 318 8.50 -22.26 34.54
C VAL A 318 7.95 -22.71 35.89
N ALA A 319 7.15 -21.85 36.52
CA ALA A 319 6.47 -22.13 37.79
C ALA A 319 4.95 -22.17 37.58
N GLY A 320 4.28 -22.98 38.37
CA GLY A 320 2.83 -23.15 38.26
C GLY A 320 2.28 -24.12 39.30
N GLU A 321 1.20 -24.82 38.99
CA GLU A 321 0.53 -25.75 39.90
C GLU A 321 0.54 -27.20 39.42
N VAL A 322 0.56 -28.13 40.38
CA VAL A 322 0.39 -29.57 40.13
C VAL A 322 -0.73 -30.09 41.01
N ALA A 323 -1.76 -30.66 40.40
CA ALA A 323 -2.91 -31.23 41.07
C ALA A 323 -2.56 -32.56 41.74
N GLY A 324 -2.91 -32.67 43.02
CA GLY A 324 -2.83 -33.90 43.82
C GLY A 324 -4.03 -34.02 44.75
N ASN A 325 -3.85 -34.59 45.95
CA ASN A 325 -4.89 -34.56 46.99
C ASN A 325 -5.22 -33.12 47.42
N ASN A 326 -4.21 -32.25 47.38
CA ASN A 326 -4.29 -30.80 47.35
C ASN A 326 -3.44 -30.30 46.14
N THR A 327 -3.63 -29.06 45.69
CA THR A 327 -2.76 -28.44 44.68
C THR A 327 -1.40 -28.06 45.32
N ASN A 328 -0.30 -28.24 44.60
CA ASN A 328 1.05 -27.95 45.08
C ASN A 328 1.78 -27.05 44.07
N TYR A 329 2.88 -26.43 44.49
CA TYR A 329 3.77 -25.73 43.55
C TYR A 329 4.48 -26.72 42.63
N GLY A 330 4.45 -26.45 41.33
CA GLY A 330 5.29 -27.07 40.30
C GLY A 330 6.36 -26.09 39.83
N LEU A 331 7.60 -26.55 39.72
CA LEU A 331 8.70 -25.78 39.14
C LEU A 331 9.52 -26.67 38.20
N VAL A 332 9.68 -26.24 36.96
CA VAL A 332 10.39 -26.97 35.91
C VAL A 332 11.53 -26.11 35.37
N ARG A 333 12.68 -26.73 35.09
CA ARG A 333 13.78 -26.08 34.39
C ARG A 333 14.10 -26.76 33.05
N TYR A 334 14.22 -25.93 32.02
CA TYR A 334 14.62 -26.33 30.68
C TYR A 334 16.00 -25.75 30.34
N ASP A 335 16.75 -26.48 29.52
CA ASP A 335 17.93 -25.97 28.85
C ASP A 335 17.55 -24.97 27.74
N VAL A 336 18.54 -24.23 27.22
CA VAL A 336 18.33 -23.15 26.24
C VAL A 336 17.64 -23.63 24.96
N ASN A 337 17.75 -24.91 24.62
CA ASN A 337 17.15 -25.55 23.45
C ASN A 337 15.75 -26.13 23.71
N GLY A 338 15.20 -25.99 24.92
CA GLY A 338 13.85 -26.45 25.27
C GLY A 338 13.80 -27.85 25.88
N THR A 339 14.90 -28.60 25.88
CA THR A 339 14.93 -29.91 26.54
C THR A 339 14.98 -29.77 28.05
N LEU A 340 14.38 -30.72 28.77
CA LEU A 340 14.34 -30.73 30.23
C LEU A 340 15.76 -30.83 30.86
N ASP A 341 16.08 -29.92 31.78
CA ASP A 341 17.38 -29.90 32.46
C ASP A 341 17.42 -30.85 33.65
N THR A 342 17.81 -32.09 33.41
CA THR A 342 17.93 -33.13 34.45
C THR A 342 18.94 -32.82 35.57
N SER A 343 19.80 -31.81 35.43
CA SER A 343 20.69 -31.37 36.53
C SER A 343 19.95 -30.57 37.62
N PHE A 344 18.77 -30.03 37.31
CA PHE A 344 17.92 -29.33 38.27
C PHE A 344 17.16 -30.32 39.15
N ALA A 345 17.37 -30.30 40.46
CA ALA A 345 16.77 -31.22 41.42
C ALA A 345 16.88 -32.72 41.06
N GLY A 346 17.81 -33.08 40.15
CA GLY A 346 18.02 -34.45 39.66
C GLY A 346 17.02 -34.95 38.60
N SER A 347 15.96 -34.21 38.30
CA SER A 347 14.89 -34.63 37.37
C SER A 347 14.46 -33.55 36.38
N GLY A 348 14.88 -32.30 36.57
CA GLY A 348 14.33 -31.13 35.89
C GLY A 348 13.07 -30.56 36.52
N LYS A 349 12.51 -31.24 37.53
CA LYS A 349 11.17 -30.99 38.08
C LYS A 349 11.20 -30.94 39.60
N VAL A 350 10.48 -29.98 40.18
CA VAL A 350 10.32 -29.82 41.62
C VAL A 350 8.83 -29.68 41.93
N ILE A 351 8.35 -30.44 42.91
CA ILE A 351 7.02 -30.29 43.50
C ILE A 351 7.20 -29.90 44.97
N THR A 352 6.56 -28.81 45.37
CA THR A 352 6.70 -28.26 46.74
C THR A 352 5.35 -28.15 47.42
N ASP A 353 5.22 -28.83 48.57
CA ASP A 353 4.02 -28.90 49.41
C ASP A 353 4.18 -28.01 50.66
N PHE A 354 3.18 -27.17 50.93
CA PHE A 354 3.10 -26.31 52.13
C PHE A 354 2.11 -26.84 53.19
N GLY A 355 1.51 -28.00 52.97
CA GLY A 355 0.58 -28.67 53.89
C GLY A 355 -0.89 -28.22 53.75
N GLY A 356 -1.21 -27.42 52.74
CA GLY A 356 -2.54 -26.97 52.34
C GLY A 356 -2.77 -27.19 50.84
N GLY A 357 -3.62 -26.39 50.20
CA GLY A 357 -3.70 -26.25 48.75
C GLY A 357 -3.03 -24.96 48.30
N GLU A 358 -2.08 -25.08 47.38
CA GLU A 358 -1.25 -23.97 46.91
C GLU A 358 -1.18 -23.91 45.39
N LYS A 359 -0.97 -22.69 44.86
CA LYS A 359 -0.77 -22.44 43.42
C LYS A 359 0.34 -21.42 43.25
N ALA A 360 1.34 -21.67 42.41
CA ALA A 360 2.37 -20.67 42.12
C ALA A 360 1.92 -19.77 40.97
N ASN A 361 1.76 -18.47 41.23
CA ASN A 361 1.26 -17.53 40.23
C ASN A 361 2.40 -16.77 39.53
N SER A 362 3.51 -16.53 40.21
CA SER A 362 4.61 -15.72 39.67
C SER A 362 5.98 -16.15 40.18
N ILE A 363 7.01 -15.91 39.36
CA ILE A 363 8.40 -16.31 39.59
C ILE A 363 9.33 -15.14 39.28
N THR A 364 10.36 -14.97 40.10
CA THR A 364 11.45 -14.02 39.84
C THR A 364 12.79 -14.59 40.30
N LEU A 365 13.89 -13.94 39.89
CA LEU A 365 15.24 -14.36 40.23
C LEU A 365 15.96 -13.31 41.07
N GLN A 366 16.73 -13.79 42.04
CA GLN A 366 17.65 -12.94 42.79
C GLN A 366 19.00 -12.84 42.05
N PRO A 367 19.76 -11.74 42.23
CA PRO A 367 21.06 -11.55 41.57
C PRO A 367 22.10 -12.64 41.86
N ASP A 368 21.96 -13.36 42.97
CA ASP A 368 22.82 -14.48 43.36
C ASP A 368 22.40 -15.82 42.72
N GLY A 369 21.38 -15.81 41.84
CA GLY A 369 20.88 -16.98 41.13
C GLY A 369 19.81 -17.77 41.88
N LYS A 370 19.39 -17.36 43.08
CA LYS A 370 18.26 -17.98 43.77
C LYS A 370 16.94 -17.69 43.07
N ILE A 371 16.01 -18.63 43.20
CA ILE A 371 14.70 -18.61 42.53
C ILE A 371 13.64 -18.32 43.58
N LEU A 372 12.83 -17.29 43.36
CA LEU A 372 11.72 -16.91 44.22
C LEU A 372 10.40 -17.17 43.50
N VAL A 373 9.50 -17.88 44.14
CA VAL A 373 8.17 -18.21 43.62
C VAL A 373 7.14 -17.76 44.64
N ALA A 374 6.08 -17.09 44.19
CA ALA A 374 4.98 -16.65 45.03
C ALA A 374 3.63 -17.04 44.45
N GLY A 375 2.62 -17.10 45.30
CA GLY A 375 1.31 -17.58 44.92
C GLY A 375 0.32 -17.64 46.08
N ASP A 376 -0.64 -18.54 45.93
CA ASP A 376 -1.78 -18.68 46.83
C ASP A 376 -1.56 -19.80 47.84
N TYR A 377 -2.11 -19.60 49.04
CA TYR A 377 -2.17 -20.60 50.09
C TYR A 377 -3.60 -20.72 50.59
N THR A 378 -4.16 -21.93 50.60
CA THR A 378 -5.50 -22.21 51.12
C THR A 378 -5.51 -23.40 52.05
N ILE A 379 -6.02 -23.21 53.26
CA ILE A 379 -6.35 -24.31 54.19
C ILE A 379 -7.87 -24.47 54.20
N SER A 380 -8.36 -25.63 53.77
CA SER A 380 -9.77 -26.00 53.93
C SER A 380 -10.02 -26.52 55.35
N SER A 381 -10.96 -25.90 56.07
CA SER A 381 -11.39 -26.36 57.40
C SER A 381 -12.92 -26.38 57.51
N ASN A 382 -13.46 -27.23 58.39
CA ASN A 382 -14.91 -27.34 58.64
C ASN A 382 -15.56 -26.08 59.23
N THR A 383 -14.78 -25.04 59.53
CA THR A 383 -15.23 -23.75 60.11
C THR A 383 -15.01 -22.55 59.18
N GLY A 384 -14.56 -22.78 57.94
CA GLY A 384 -14.23 -21.75 56.94
C GLY A 384 -12.83 -21.99 56.35
N SER A 385 -12.63 -21.56 55.09
CA SER A 385 -11.29 -21.58 54.46
C SER A 385 -10.48 -20.38 54.94
N SER A 386 -9.26 -20.62 55.43
CA SER A 386 -8.30 -19.54 55.73
C SER A 386 -7.17 -19.58 54.71
N GLY A 387 -6.92 -18.47 54.03
CA GLY A 387 -5.87 -18.36 53.00
C GLY A 387 -4.89 -17.22 53.22
N GLY A 388 -3.88 -17.13 52.36
CA GLY A 388 -2.87 -16.08 52.37
C GLY A 388 -1.90 -16.22 51.21
N TYR A 389 -0.83 -15.43 51.23
CA TYR A 389 0.28 -15.59 50.30
C TYR A 389 1.09 -16.83 50.68
N SER A 390 1.58 -17.56 49.67
CA SER A 390 2.67 -18.54 49.78
C SER A 390 3.90 -18.03 49.04
N LEU A 391 5.09 -18.23 49.61
CA LEU A 391 6.37 -17.95 48.98
C LEU A 391 7.31 -19.13 49.20
N ALA A 392 8.03 -19.54 48.16
CA ALA A 392 9.15 -20.47 48.27
C ALA A 392 10.42 -19.86 47.67
N ARG A 393 11.55 -20.11 48.34
CA ARG A 393 12.87 -19.83 47.77
C ARG A 393 13.65 -21.11 47.52
N TYR A 394 14.18 -21.22 46.31
CA TYR A 394 15.05 -22.32 45.89
C TYR A 394 16.45 -21.80 45.60
N ASN A 395 17.45 -22.63 45.88
CA ASN A 395 18.79 -22.45 45.38
C ASN A 395 18.81 -22.63 43.85
N ALA A 396 19.89 -22.19 43.21
CA ALA A 396 20.03 -22.23 41.76
C ALA A 396 19.91 -23.65 41.18
N GLU A 397 20.21 -24.70 41.95
CA GLU A 397 20.08 -26.11 41.56
C GLU A 397 18.72 -26.75 41.86
N GLY A 398 17.78 -25.99 42.46
CA GLY A 398 16.39 -26.41 42.66
C GLY A 398 16.06 -26.99 44.02
N SER A 399 17.03 -27.07 44.95
CA SER A 399 16.76 -27.41 46.35
C SER A 399 16.14 -26.22 47.09
N LEU A 400 15.30 -26.45 48.10
CA LEU A 400 14.79 -25.36 48.96
C LEU A 400 15.92 -24.69 49.74
N ASP A 401 15.91 -23.36 49.77
CA ASP A 401 16.88 -22.56 50.52
C ASP A 401 16.45 -22.37 51.98
N THR A 402 17.04 -23.16 52.87
CA THR A 402 16.75 -23.12 54.31
C THR A 402 17.20 -21.84 55.01
N SER A 403 17.90 -20.92 54.34
CA SER A 403 18.16 -19.58 54.88
C SER A 403 16.95 -18.63 54.75
N PHE A 404 15.94 -19.03 53.98
CA PHE A 404 14.67 -18.32 53.83
C PHE A 404 13.61 -18.94 54.74
N ASP A 405 13.09 -18.18 55.70
CA ASP A 405 12.11 -18.63 56.71
C ASP A 405 12.42 -20.01 57.37
N ASN A 406 13.72 -20.34 57.49
CA ASN A 406 14.30 -21.57 58.04
C ASN A 406 14.13 -22.87 57.22
N ASP A 407 13.09 -23.01 56.40
CA ASP A 407 12.82 -24.23 55.62
C ASP A 407 12.62 -23.99 54.12
N GLY A 408 12.81 -22.74 53.67
CA GLY A 408 12.63 -22.31 52.29
C GLY A 408 11.20 -21.93 51.92
N LYS A 409 10.24 -22.01 52.85
CA LYS A 409 8.82 -21.82 52.61
C LYS A 409 8.21 -20.85 53.62
N LEU A 410 7.42 -19.91 53.13
CA LEU A 410 6.79 -18.86 53.92
C LEU A 410 5.31 -18.72 53.55
N THR A 411 4.46 -18.47 54.56
CA THR A 411 3.05 -18.10 54.33
C THR A 411 2.71 -16.80 55.08
N THR A 412 1.90 -15.94 54.46
CA THR A 412 1.51 -14.65 55.04
C THR A 412 0.01 -14.41 54.96
N ASN A 413 -0.64 -14.14 56.09
CA ASN A 413 -2.09 -13.88 56.18
C ASN A 413 -2.38 -12.38 56.45
N PHE A 414 -3.48 -11.87 55.87
CA PHE A 414 -4.01 -10.50 56.01
C PHE A 414 -5.24 -10.39 56.93
N GLY A 415 -5.49 -11.38 57.79
CA GLY A 415 -6.49 -11.33 58.86
C GLY A 415 -7.82 -12.02 58.56
N GLY A 416 -8.16 -12.24 57.29
CA GLY A 416 -9.39 -12.95 56.89
C GLY A 416 -9.28 -13.89 55.69
N GLY A 417 -8.08 -14.10 55.15
CA GLY A 417 -7.86 -14.80 53.87
C GLY A 417 -7.22 -13.88 52.82
N GLY A 418 -6.61 -14.44 51.78
CA GLY A 418 -6.03 -13.69 50.67
C GLY A 418 -5.30 -14.59 49.66
N ASN A 419 -5.01 -14.05 48.49
CA ASN A 419 -4.31 -14.72 47.38
C ASN A 419 -3.16 -13.82 46.91
N GLY A 420 -2.01 -14.39 46.59
CA GLY A 420 -0.82 -13.68 46.10
C GLY A 420 -0.63 -13.93 44.60
N TYR A 421 -0.56 -12.86 43.80
CA TYR A 421 -0.51 -12.97 42.34
C TYR A 421 0.85 -12.58 41.76
N GLY A 422 1.38 -11.40 42.13
CA GLY A 422 2.61 -10.86 41.56
C GLY A 422 3.76 -10.81 42.56
N ILE A 423 4.99 -11.10 42.11
CA ILE A 423 6.23 -10.92 42.88
C ILE A 423 7.23 -10.05 42.11
N ALA A 424 7.93 -9.18 42.81
CA ALA A 424 9.06 -8.43 42.26
C ALA A 424 10.18 -8.23 43.29
N LEU A 425 11.39 -7.96 42.80
CA LEU A 425 12.57 -7.70 43.62
C LEU A 425 12.98 -6.23 43.52
N GLN A 426 13.18 -5.58 44.66
CA GLN A 426 13.78 -4.26 44.73
C GLN A 426 15.31 -4.34 44.62
N THR A 427 15.95 -3.25 44.20
CA THR A 427 17.42 -3.19 43.99
C THR A 427 18.24 -3.38 45.27
N ASP A 428 17.63 -3.16 46.44
CA ASP A 428 18.21 -3.41 47.76
C ASP A 428 18.02 -4.85 48.25
N GLY A 429 17.40 -5.72 47.44
CA GLY A 429 17.15 -7.12 47.75
C GLY A 429 15.86 -7.38 48.53
N LYS A 430 15.02 -6.37 48.79
CA LYS A 430 13.67 -6.58 49.35
C LYS A 430 12.74 -7.23 48.33
N ILE A 431 11.82 -8.04 48.83
CA ILE A 431 10.86 -8.80 48.02
C ILE A 431 9.48 -8.18 48.19
N LEU A 432 8.79 -7.91 47.09
CA LEU A 432 7.44 -7.38 47.06
C LEU A 432 6.49 -8.46 46.57
N VAL A 433 5.36 -8.67 47.25
CA VAL A 433 4.28 -9.54 46.80
C VAL A 433 2.96 -8.80 46.86
N THR A 434 2.20 -8.82 45.78
CA THR A 434 0.87 -8.19 45.69
C THR A 434 -0.23 -9.23 45.53
N GLY A 435 -1.45 -8.86 45.88
CA GLY A 435 -2.58 -9.77 45.83
C GLY A 435 -3.90 -9.12 46.22
N ASN A 436 -4.79 -9.93 46.78
CA ASN A 436 -5.98 -9.47 47.48
C ASN A 436 -6.04 -10.01 48.91
N GLY A 437 -6.75 -9.32 49.78
CA GLY A 437 -6.97 -9.74 51.18
C GLY A 437 -8.37 -9.46 51.65
N TYR A 438 -8.94 -10.39 52.43
CA TYR A 438 -10.22 -10.21 53.08
C TYR A 438 -10.03 -9.55 54.45
N ILE A 439 -10.56 -8.34 54.62
CA ILE A 439 -10.41 -7.56 55.86
C ILE A 439 -11.73 -7.55 56.63
N GLY A 440 -11.70 -7.99 57.89
CA GLY A 440 -12.90 -8.08 58.72
C GLY A 440 -13.55 -6.72 58.98
N GLY A 441 -14.76 -6.50 58.46
CA GLY A 441 -15.57 -5.30 58.71
C GLY A 441 -16.48 -4.88 57.55
N VAL A 442 -16.10 -5.27 56.32
CA VAL A 442 -16.88 -5.12 55.09
C VAL A 442 -16.66 -6.40 54.29
N ASP A 443 -17.71 -7.09 53.84
CA ASP A 443 -17.59 -8.40 53.16
C ASP A 443 -17.01 -8.26 51.73
N ARG A 444 -15.78 -7.75 51.59
CA ARG A 444 -15.10 -7.45 50.30
C ARG A 444 -13.59 -7.70 50.38
N ASN A 445 -12.97 -7.90 49.22
CA ASN A 445 -11.52 -8.05 49.06
C ASN A 445 -10.90 -6.69 48.76
N ASP A 446 -9.78 -6.35 49.40
CA ASP A 446 -9.01 -5.14 49.10
C ASP A 446 -7.68 -5.51 48.42
N MET A 447 -7.10 -4.58 47.68
CA MET A 447 -5.77 -4.73 47.08
C MET A 447 -4.72 -4.80 48.19
N THR A 448 -3.84 -5.81 48.15
CA THR A 448 -2.82 -6.01 49.19
C THR A 448 -1.40 -5.99 48.63
N LEU A 449 -0.46 -5.50 49.44
CA LEU A 449 0.97 -5.48 49.13
C LEU A 449 1.77 -5.82 50.40
N ALA A 450 2.66 -6.81 50.34
CA ALA A 450 3.59 -7.12 51.41
C ALA A 450 5.04 -6.91 50.95
N ARG A 451 5.87 -6.42 51.88
CA ARG A 451 7.32 -6.31 51.68
C ARG A 451 8.07 -7.19 52.67
N TYR A 452 8.99 -7.98 52.14
CA TYR A 452 9.84 -8.89 52.90
C TYR A 452 11.31 -8.50 52.77
N ASN A 453 12.07 -8.79 53.81
CA ASN A 453 13.52 -8.79 53.78
C ASN A 453 14.06 -9.97 52.97
N ALA A 454 15.35 -9.92 52.65
CA ALA A 454 16.02 -10.98 51.91
C ALA A 454 16.05 -12.34 52.66
N ASP A 455 15.70 -12.42 53.93
CA ASP A 455 15.58 -13.68 54.69
C ASP A 455 14.13 -14.22 54.77
N GLY A 456 13.17 -13.52 54.17
CA GLY A 456 11.75 -13.86 54.20
C GLY A 456 10.98 -13.25 55.37
N SER A 457 11.64 -12.58 56.32
CA SER A 457 10.92 -11.85 57.37
C SER A 457 10.21 -10.61 56.82
N LEU A 458 9.03 -10.27 57.37
CA LEU A 458 8.33 -9.04 56.99
C LEU A 458 9.14 -7.78 57.34
N ASP A 459 9.12 -6.80 56.45
CA ASP A 459 9.81 -5.53 56.61
C ASP A 459 8.99 -4.53 57.41
N ALA A 460 9.20 -4.47 58.73
CA ALA A 460 8.50 -3.54 59.61
C ALA A 460 8.70 -2.04 59.30
N SER A 461 9.65 -1.68 58.42
CA SER A 461 9.77 -0.29 57.94
C SER A 461 8.73 0.09 56.87
N PHE A 462 7.99 -0.90 56.35
CA PHE A 462 6.94 -0.73 55.35
C PHE A 462 5.58 -0.83 56.02
N ASP A 463 4.81 0.26 56.00
CA ASP A 463 3.50 0.40 56.67
C ASP A 463 3.46 -0.05 58.16
N GLY A 464 4.62 -0.10 58.81
CA GLY A 464 4.78 -0.44 60.23
C GLY A 464 4.83 -1.95 60.55
N ASP A 465 4.23 -2.82 59.75
CA ASP A 465 4.23 -4.28 59.97
C ASP A 465 4.63 -5.13 58.74
N GLY A 466 4.99 -4.47 57.64
CA GLY A 466 5.39 -5.09 56.38
C GLY A 466 4.22 -5.42 55.45
N LYS A 467 2.97 -5.08 55.80
CA LYS A 467 1.77 -5.38 55.04
C LYS A 467 0.94 -4.13 54.83
N LEU A 468 0.40 -4.00 53.63
CA LEU A 468 -0.41 -2.87 53.21
C LEU A 468 -1.70 -3.37 52.55
N THR A 469 -2.79 -2.64 52.80
CA THR A 469 -4.11 -2.88 52.21
C THR A 469 -4.66 -1.56 51.68
N THR A 470 -5.15 -1.56 50.43
CA THR A 470 -5.61 -0.37 49.73
C THR A 470 -7.01 -0.57 49.17
N ASP A 471 -7.96 0.18 49.71
CA ASP A 471 -9.38 0.21 49.31
C ASP A 471 -9.60 1.26 48.22
N PHE A 472 -10.22 0.88 47.10
CA PHE A 472 -10.65 1.82 46.04
C PHE A 472 -12.14 2.20 46.14
N GLY A 473 -12.92 1.51 46.98
CA GLY A 473 -14.36 1.69 47.22
C GLY A 473 -15.22 0.49 46.81
N GLY A 474 -14.61 -0.56 46.24
CA GLY A 474 -15.23 -1.75 45.68
C GLY A 474 -14.68 -3.03 46.30
N ALA A 475 -14.53 -4.06 45.48
CA ALA A 475 -13.59 -5.15 45.76
C ALA A 475 -12.40 -4.95 44.82
N GLU A 476 -11.19 -5.31 45.24
CA GLU A 476 -9.97 -5.08 44.48
C GLU A 476 -8.98 -6.26 44.54
N TYR A 477 -8.21 -6.41 43.47
CA TYR A 477 -7.18 -7.43 43.32
C TYR A 477 -5.93 -6.81 42.72
N GLY A 478 -4.79 -6.86 43.41
CA GLY A 478 -3.51 -6.48 42.86
C GLY A 478 -2.87 -7.66 42.14
N MET A 479 -2.72 -7.57 40.82
CA MET A 479 -2.27 -8.67 39.97
C MET A 479 -0.76 -8.65 39.74
N SER A 480 -0.18 -7.45 39.56
CA SER A 480 1.23 -7.30 39.23
C SER A 480 1.85 -6.09 39.95
N VAL A 481 3.12 -6.22 40.34
CA VAL A 481 3.86 -5.22 41.11
C VAL A 481 5.16 -4.88 40.40
N MET A 482 5.48 -3.58 40.30
CA MET A 482 6.67 -3.07 39.63
C MET A 482 7.39 -2.03 40.50
N PRO A 483 8.59 -2.33 41.01
CA PRO A 483 9.41 -1.35 41.70
C PRO A 483 10.02 -0.35 40.71
N GLN A 484 10.11 0.92 41.12
CA GLN A 484 10.72 1.99 40.36
C GLN A 484 12.14 2.28 40.85
N ALA A 485 12.98 2.85 39.99
CA ALA A 485 14.38 3.17 40.31
C ALA A 485 14.53 4.19 41.45
N ASP A 486 13.52 5.04 41.68
CA ASP A 486 13.48 6.01 42.77
C ASP A 486 12.96 5.41 44.10
N GLY A 487 12.69 4.11 44.13
CA GLY A 487 12.21 3.39 45.30
C GLY A 487 10.69 3.44 45.51
N LYS A 488 9.92 4.06 44.60
CA LYS A 488 8.45 3.95 44.59
C LYS A 488 8.01 2.59 44.06
N ILE A 489 6.76 2.23 44.33
CA ILE A 489 6.21 0.92 43.98
C ILE A 489 4.87 1.13 43.27
N LEU A 490 4.72 0.54 42.09
CA LEU A 490 3.46 0.50 41.35
C LEU A 490 2.80 -0.87 41.51
N VAL A 491 1.47 -0.88 41.67
CA VAL A 491 0.66 -2.10 41.66
C VAL A 491 -0.48 -1.93 40.67
N ALA A 492 -0.53 -2.79 39.67
CA ALA A 492 -1.63 -2.89 38.71
C ALA A 492 -2.58 -4.01 39.08
N GLY A 493 -3.86 -3.86 38.75
CA GLY A 493 -4.89 -4.78 39.16
C GLY A 493 -6.27 -4.45 38.63
N VAL A 494 -7.28 -4.88 39.38
CA VAL A 494 -8.70 -4.77 39.03
C VAL A 494 -9.46 -4.13 40.18
N SER A 495 -10.40 -3.24 39.86
CA SER A 495 -11.35 -2.66 40.82
C SER A 495 -12.80 -2.86 40.38
N PHE A 496 -13.64 -3.32 41.31
CA PHE A 496 -15.04 -3.69 41.06
C PHE A 496 -16.01 -2.57 41.50
N ILE A 497 -15.79 -1.34 41.01
CA ILE A 497 -16.65 -0.18 41.30
C ILE A 497 -17.62 0.03 40.14
N GLY A 498 -18.85 -0.46 40.30
CA GLY A 498 -19.88 -0.39 39.26
C GLY A 498 -19.70 -1.47 38.19
N SER A 499 -18.64 -1.37 37.39
CA SER A 499 -18.10 -2.39 36.47
C SER A 499 -16.67 -2.78 36.90
N ASN A 500 -16.08 -3.78 36.24
CA ASN A 500 -14.67 -4.10 36.42
C ASN A 500 -13.85 -3.05 35.66
N ASN A 501 -12.90 -2.42 36.35
CA ASN A 501 -12.03 -1.40 35.77
C ASN A 501 -10.56 -1.74 36.05
N VAL A 502 -9.67 -1.34 35.15
CA VAL A 502 -8.23 -1.37 35.38
C VAL A 502 -7.91 -0.49 36.59
N ALA A 503 -7.20 -1.03 37.58
CA ALA A 503 -6.78 -0.30 38.77
C ALA A 503 -5.26 -0.16 38.83
N LEU A 504 -4.78 1.01 39.24
CA LEU A 504 -3.35 1.29 39.40
C LEU A 504 -3.12 2.10 40.69
N ALA A 505 -2.27 1.61 41.58
CA ALA A 505 -1.86 2.32 42.78
C ALA A 505 -0.35 2.60 42.76
N ARG A 506 0.06 3.76 43.29
CA ARG A 506 1.48 4.06 43.53
C ARG A 506 1.75 4.33 45.01
N TYR A 507 2.79 3.70 45.51
CA TYR A 507 3.24 3.80 46.90
C TYR A 507 4.65 4.39 46.97
N ASN A 508 4.91 5.13 48.04
CA ASN A 508 6.24 5.56 48.44
C ASN A 508 7.05 4.38 49.01
N THR A 509 8.35 4.61 49.21
CA THR A 509 9.27 3.59 49.75
C THR A 509 8.91 3.11 51.16
N ASP A 510 8.13 3.88 51.94
CA ASP A 510 7.64 3.50 53.26
C ASP A 510 6.26 2.79 53.23
N GLY A 511 5.65 2.64 52.06
CA GLY A 511 4.35 2.01 51.86
C GLY A 511 3.16 2.97 51.89
N SER A 512 3.37 4.26 52.20
CA SER A 512 2.27 5.23 52.08
C SER A 512 1.88 5.43 50.61
N LEU A 513 0.61 5.73 50.33
CA LEU A 513 0.19 6.16 48.99
C LEU A 513 0.93 7.43 48.55
N ASP A 514 1.31 7.49 47.28
CA ASP A 514 1.96 8.66 46.68
C ASP A 514 0.92 9.63 46.12
N THR A 515 0.59 10.66 46.90
CA THR A 515 -0.39 11.68 46.51
C THR A 515 0.03 12.57 45.35
N SER A 516 1.27 12.47 44.86
CA SER A 516 1.68 13.12 43.61
C SER A 516 1.21 12.35 42.36
N PHE A 517 0.68 11.13 42.53
CA PHE A 517 0.11 10.30 41.48
C PHE A 517 -1.41 10.43 41.50
N ASP A 518 -1.99 11.02 40.45
CA ASP A 518 -3.41 11.34 40.28
C ASP A 518 -4.09 12.03 41.49
N GLY A 519 -3.29 12.67 42.36
CA GLY A 519 -3.75 13.44 43.52
C GLY A 519 -3.95 12.62 44.81
N ASP A 520 -4.26 11.33 44.74
CA ASP A 520 -4.50 10.46 45.91
C ASP A 520 -3.73 9.14 45.91
N GLY A 521 -2.91 8.89 44.89
CA GLY A 521 -2.12 7.67 44.73
C GLY A 521 -2.81 6.55 43.97
N LYS A 522 -4.03 6.75 43.46
CA LYS A 522 -4.88 5.71 42.87
C LYS A 522 -5.48 6.15 41.55
N VAL A 523 -5.58 5.23 40.59
CA VAL A 523 -6.20 5.45 39.29
C VAL A 523 -7.12 4.27 38.98
N THR A 524 -8.30 4.56 38.42
CA THR A 524 -9.19 3.56 37.81
C THR A 524 -9.53 3.95 36.38
N THR A 525 -9.41 3.02 35.44
CA THR A 525 -9.63 3.28 34.01
C THR A 525 -10.65 2.30 33.44
N ASP A 526 -11.72 2.86 32.87
CA ASP A 526 -12.78 2.16 32.13
C ASP A 526 -12.44 2.10 30.63
N LEU A 527 -12.51 0.92 30.03
CA LEU A 527 -12.28 0.63 28.61
C LEU A 527 -13.57 0.28 27.86
N GLY A 528 -14.74 0.37 28.50
CA GLY A 528 -16.04 0.20 27.88
C GLY A 528 -16.67 -1.19 28.09
N GLY A 529 -16.30 -1.89 29.16
CA GLY A 529 -16.80 -3.23 29.44
C GLY A 529 -16.45 -3.75 30.82
N SER A 530 -16.03 -5.02 30.87
CA SER A 530 -15.40 -5.62 32.04
C SER A 530 -13.91 -5.59 31.80
N ASP A 531 -13.19 -4.72 32.51
CA ASP A 531 -11.79 -4.43 32.20
C ASP A 531 -10.87 -4.86 33.34
N HIS A 532 -9.75 -5.51 33.00
CA HIS A 532 -8.78 -6.01 33.96
C HIS A 532 -7.36 -5.52 33.64
N GLY A 533 -6.57 -5.24 34.68
CA GLY A 533 -5.14 -4.98 34.56
C GLY A 533 -4.34 -6.13 35.17
N PHE A 534 -3.78 -7.02 34.33
CA PHE A 534 -3.08 -8.21 34.80
C PHE A 534 -1.58 -8.01 34.94
N ALA A 535 -0.95 -7.21 34.08
CA ALA A 535 0.50 -7.03 34.09
C ALA A 535 0.91 -5.56 33.90
N ILE A 536 2.04 -5.18 34.49
CA ILE A 536 2.59 -3.82 34.42
C ILE A 536 4.03 -3.83 33.92
N ALA A 537 4.38 -2.85 33.08
CA ALA A 537 5.74 -2.56 32.65
C ALA A 537 6.04 -1.07 32.68
N LEU A 538 7.31 -0.71 32.84
CA LEU A 538 7.78 0.67 32.84
C LEU A 538 8.70 0.92 31.65
N GLN A 539 8.34 1.90 30.81
CA GLN A 539 9.18 2.35 29.70
C GLN A 539 10.38 3.17 30.22
N THR A 540 11.42 3.30 29.39
CA THR A 540 12.67 4.00 29.76
C THR A 540 12.49 5.50 30.00
N ASP A 541 11.44 6.09 29.44
CA ASP A 541 11.02 7.47 29.66
C ASP A 541 10.13 7.65 30.92
N GLY A 542 9.87 6.56 31.65
CA GLY A 542 9.05 6.55 32.85
C GLY A 542 7.55 6.39 32.60
N LYS A 543 7.09 6.22 31.35
CA LYS A 543 5.69 5.89 31.08
C LYS A 543 5.33 4.50 31.59
N ILE A 544 4.11 4.36 32.10
CA ILE A 544 3.62 3.15 32.75
C ILE A 544 2.65 2.46 31.79
N LEU A 545 2.90 1.20 31.47
CA LEU A 545 2.03 0.37 30.65
C LEU A 545 1.36 -0.68 31.52
N VAL A 546 0.04 -0.82 31.38
CA VAL A 546 -0.74 -1.88 32.00
C VAL A 546 -1.41 -2.69 30.90
N ALA A 547 -1.13 -3.98 30.85
CA ALA A 547 -1.75 -4.94 29.94
C ALA A 547 -2.82 -5.76 30.66
N GLY A 548 -3.88 -6.09 29.93
CA GLY A 548 -4.96 -6.94 30.41
C GLY A 548 -6.00 -7.21 29.33
N ASP A 549 -7.27 -7.14 29.70
CA ASP A 549 -8.40 -7.21 28.76
C ASP A 549 -9.39 -6.07 28.99
N GLY A 550 -10.17 -5.75 27.97
CA GLY A 550 -11.22 -4.76 28.09
C GLY A 550 -12.07 -4.60 26.84
N GLY A 551 -13.04 -3.69 26.93
CA GLY A 551 -14.02 -3.46 25.87
C GLY A 551 -15.20 -4.45 25.90
N SER A 552 -16.05 -4.40 24.88
CA SER A 552 -17.35 -5.12 24.92
C SER A 552 -17.26 -6.64 24.76
N SER A 553 -16.16 -7.14 24.17
CA SER A 553 -15.91 -8.57 23.91
C SER A 553 -14.81 -9.18 24.80
N ALA A 554 -14.21 -8.36 25.68
CA ALA A 554 -12.96 -8.65 26.38
C ALA A 554 -11.86 -9.01 25.36
N ASP A 555 -11.23 -7.98 24.80
CA ASP A 555 -10.11 -8.12 23.85
C ASP A 555 -8.80 -7.74 24.56
N PHE A 556 -7.64 -8.08 23.97
CA PHE A 556 -6.34 -7.66 24.50
C PHE A 556 -6.33 -6.14 24.70
N ALA A 557 -5.98 -5.68 25.90
CA ALA A 557 -5.99 -4.27 26.23
C ALA A 557 -4.62 -3.77 26.70
N LEU A 558 -4.27 -2.55 26.30
CA LEU A 558 -3.20 -1.76 26.91
C LEU A 558 -3.70 -0.39 27.32
N THR A 559 -3.30 0.02 28.51
CA THR A 559 -3.41 1.41 28.95
C THR A 559 -2.03 1.99 29.21
N ARG A 560 -1.79 3.22 28.76
CA ARG A 560 -0.54 3.94 29.03
C ARG A 560 -0.80 5.18 29.87
N TYR A 561 -0.04 5.30 30.95
CA TYR A 561 -0.08 6.44 31.87
C TYR A 561 1.23 7.20 31.86
N ASN A 562 1.13 8.50 32.07
CA ASN A 562 2.24 9.39 32.38
C ASN A 562 2.80 9.08 33.78
N THR A 563 3.98 9.63 34.07
CA THR A 563 4.62 9.50 35.39
C THR A 563 3.80 10.10 36.53
N ASP A 564 2.79 10.91 36.26
CA ASP A 564 1.87 11.48 37.25
C ASP A 564 0.55 10.71 37.40
N GLY A 565 0.36 9.62 36.65
CA GLY A 565 -0.84 8.78 36.69
C GLY A 565 -1.94 9.18 35.72
N SER A 566 -1.81 10.32 35.04
CA SER A 566 -2.75 10.69 33.96
C SER A 566 -2.57 9.81 32.72
N LEU A 567 -3.64 9.56 31.96
CA LEU A 567 -3.56 8.82 30.70
C LEU A 567 -2.69 9.57 29.66
N ASP A 568 -1.89 8.81 28.93
CA ASP A 568 -1.04 9.34 27.88
C ASP A 568 -1.76 9.38 26.52
N ILE A 569 -2.33 10.53 26.19
CA ILE A 569 -3.05 10.76 24.93
C ILE A 569 -2.20 10.63 23.66
N SER A 570 -0.87 10.51 23.77
CA SER A 570 -0.02 10.21 22.60
C SER A 570 0.00 8.73 22.23
N PHE A 571 -0.55 7.86 23.07
CA PHE A 571 -0.69 6.42 22.84
C PHE A 571 -2.09 6.13 22.32
N ASP A 572 -2.20 5.62 21.10
CA ASP A 572 -3.49 5.34 20.43
C ASP A 572 -4.51 6.51 20.43
N GLY A 573 -4.06 7.74 20.69
CA GLY A 573 -4.86 8.96 20.70
C GLY A 573 -5.54 9.32 22.04
N ASP A 574 -5.78 8.35 22.92
CA ASP A 574 -6.45 8.59 24.22
C ASP A 574 -5.82 7.84 25.42
N GLY A 575 -4.74 7.09 25.20
CA GLY A 575 -4.06 6.31 26.23
C GLY A 575 -4.61 4.90 26.43
N LYS A 576 -5.61 4.49 25.65
CA LYS A 576 -6.33 3.22 25.77
C LYS A 576 -6.35 2.52 24.42
N LEU A 577 -5.92 1.25 24.40
CA LEU A 577 -5.86 0.45 23.19
C LEU A 577 -6.53 -0.89 23.46
N THR A 578 -7.46 -1.30 22.60
CA THR A 578 -7.96 -2.69 22.56
C THR A 578 -7.63 -3.33 21.22
N THR A 579 -7.33 -4.63 21.23
CA THR A 579 -6.90 -5.39 20.06
C THR A 579 -7.62 -6.73 20.00
N ASP A 580 -8.53 -6.87 19.04
CA ASP A 580 -9.24 -8.12 18.74
C ASP A 580 -8.33 -9.10 17.99
N LEU A 581 -8.13 -10.30 18.51
CA LEU A 581 -7.41 -11.42 17.88
C LEU A 581 -8.39 -12.49 17.34
N GLY A 582 -9.70 -12.24 17.41
CA GLY A 582 -10.77 -13.04 16.84
C GLY A 582 -11.47 -13.90 17.88
N GLY A 583 -12.14 -13.30 18.85
CA GLY A 583 -12.81 -14.01 19.93
C GLY A 583 -12.92 -13.16 21.18
N THR A 584 -12.87 -13.80 22.34
CA THR A 584 -12.49 -13.14 23.60
C THR A 584 -11.00 -13.35 23.78
N ASP A 585 -10.24 -12.32 24.06
CA ASP A 585 -8.78 -12.36 24.13
C ASP A 585 -8.31 -11.74 25.45
N GLU A 586 -7.64 -12.52 26.29
CA GLU A 586 -7.14 -12.07 27.59
C GLU A 586 -5.62 -12.04 27.60
N SER A 587 -5.03 -10.88 27.91
CA SER A 587 -3.57 -10.74 28.01
C SER A 587 -3.11 -10.76 29.47
N TYR A 588 -2.14 -11.61 29.82
CA TYR A 588 -1.70 -11.79 31.20
C TYR A 588 -0.28 -11.32 31.47
N SER A 589 0.50 -11.00 30.42
CA SER A 589 1.90 -10.65 30.56
C SER A 589 2.36 -9.65 29.50
N ILE A 590 3.25 -8.75 29.91
CA ILE A 590 3.83 -7.70 29.06
C ILE A 590 5.34 -7.63 29.28
N VAL A 591 6.10 -7.47 28.19
CA VAL A 591 7.54 -7.23 28.22
C VAL A 591 7.93 -6.16 27.21
N LEU A 592 8.96 -5.38 27.54
CA LEU A 592 9.51 -4.37 26.66
C LEU A 592 10.75 -4.90 25.95
N GLN A 593 10.80 -4.72 24.64
CA GLN A 593 11.97 -5.05 23.84
C GLN A 593 13.00 -3.91 23.90
N PRO A 594 14.30 -4.20 23.71
CA PRO A 594 15.35 -3.18 23.75
C PRO A 594 15.19 -2.02 22.75
N ASP A 595 14.47 -2.27 21.65
CA ASP A 595 14.16 -1.28 20.61
C ASP A 595 12.93 -0.41 20.94
N GLY A 596 12.35 -0.58 22.13
CA GLY A 596 11.18 0.15 22.60
C GLY A 596 9.83 -0.43 22.19
N LYS A 597 9.81 -1.56 21.45
CA LYS A 597 8.55 -2.27 21.14
C LYS A 597 7.95 -2.92 22.38
N ILE A 598 6.64 -3.06 22.36
CA ILE A 598 5.84 -3.60 23.44
C ILE A 598 5.30 -4.97 23.00
N LEU A 599 5.64 -6.01 23.74
CA LEU A 599 5.18 -7.37 23.45
C LEU A 599 4.22 -7.83 24.56
N VAL A 600 3.04 -8.28 24.14
CA VAL A 600 1.95 -8.67 25.01
C VAL A 600 1.54 -10.09 24.70
N ALA A 601 1.35 -10.89 25.74
CA ALA A 601 1.07 -12.32 25.64
C ALA A 601 -0.14 -12.71 26.49
N GLY A 602 -0.85 -13.73 26.04
CA GLY A 602 -1.97 -14.30 26.77
C GLY A 602 -2.67 -15.40 25.99
N THR A 603 -3.99 -15.43 26.09
CA THR A 603 -4.84 -16.47 25.53
C THR A 603 -5.93 -15.87 24.66
N ARG A 604 -6.16 -16.48 23.50
CA ARG A 604 -7.32 -16.24 22.66
C ARG A 604 -8.34 -17.35 22.90
N TYR A 605 -9.57 -16.99 23.24
CA TYR A 605 -10.69 -17.90 23.40
C TYR A 605 -11.53 -17.92 22.12
N GLY A 606 -11.29 -18.92 21.28
CA GLY A 606 -12.09 -19.21 20.10
C GLY A 606 -13.43 -19.88 20.44
N ALA A 607 -14.25 -20.12 19.41
CA ALA A 607 -15.58 -20.70 19.59
C ALA A 607 -15.58 -22.17 20.04
N THR A 608 -14.49 -22.90 19.77
CA THR A 608 -14.36 -24.34 20.06
C THR A 608 -13.08 -24.70 20.78
N ASP A 609 -12.10 -23.79 20.86
CA ASP A 609 -10.80 -24.01 21.46
C ASP A 609 -10.16 -22.70 21.92
N SER A 610 -9.15 -22.78 22.77
CA SER A 610 -8.31 -21.66 23.19
C SER A 610 -6.90 -21.82 22.65
N ASP A 611 -6.27 -20.70 22.25
CA ASP A 611 -4.95 -20.66 21.62
C ASP A 611 -3.98 -19.76 22.41
N PHE A 612 -2.68 -20.06 22.36
CA PHE A 612 -1.64 -19.10 22.77
C PHE A 612 -1.70 -17.86 21.87
N ALA A 613 -1.64 -16.67 22.46
CA ALA A 613 -1.75 -15.41 21.75
C ALA A 613 -0.61 -14.45 22.08
N LEU A 614 -0.14 -13.74 21.03
CA LEU A 614 0.88 -12.71 21.09
C LEU A 614 0.44 -11.52 20.24
N ALA A 615 0.66 -10.32 20.75
CA ALA A 615 0.55 -9.07 19.99
C ALA A 615 1.79 -8.21 20.23
N ARG A 616 2.32 -7.62 19.16
CA ARG A 616 3.45 -6.70 19.24
C ARG A 616 3.06 -5.32 18.72
N TYR A 617 3.40 -4.32 19.51
CA TYR A 617 3.10 -2.92 19.25
C TYR A 617 4.39 -2.11 19.17
N ASN A 618 4.36 -1.06 18.35
CA ASN A 618 5.35 -0.01 18.37
C ASN A 618 5.21 0.81 19.67
N SER A 619 6.21 1.65 19.95
CA SER A 619 6.21 2.50 21.13
C SER A 619 5.04 3.50 21.19
N ASP A 620 4.35 3.76 20.08
CA ASP A 620 3.18 4.64 20.02
C ASP A 620 1.83 3.92 20.17
N GLY A 621 1.84 2.59 20.29
CA GLY A 621 0.64 1.75 20.42
C GLY A 621 0.11 1.19 19.10
N SER A 622 0.64 1.62 17.95
CA SER A 622 0.29 1.00 16.67
C SER A 622 0.82 -0.44 16.59
N LEU A 623 0.07 -1.34 15.95
CA LEU A 623 0.52 -2.72 15.72
C LEU A 623 1.77 -2.75 14.84
N ASP A 624 2.74 -3.59 15.21
CA ASP A 624 3.95 -3.80 14.43
C ASP A 624 3.69 -4.79 13.28
N THR A 625 3.46 -4.27 12.08
CA THR A 625 3.20 -5.08 10.88
C THR A 625 4.41 -5.87 10.38
N SER A 626 5.57 -5.78 11.02
CA SER A 626 6.69 -6.70 10.77
C SER A 626 6.59 -8.00 11.60
N PHE A 627 5.66 -8.06 12.56
CA PHE A 627 5.47 -9.20 13.46
C PHE A 627 4.30 -10.08 13.03
N GLY A 628 4.46 -11.39 13.16
CA GLY A 628 3.46 -12.38 12.74
C GLY A 628 3.54 -12.74 11.26
N SER A 629 4.60 -12.33 10.57
CA SER A 629 4.95 -12.83 9.24
C SER A 629 5.37 -14.29 9.34
N GLY A 630 4.63 -15.22 8.76
CA GLY A 630 5.10 -16.60 8.62
C GLY A 630 6.46 -16.62 7.92
N SER A 631 7.39 -17.45 8.39
CA SER A 631 8.74 -17.61 7.81
C SER A 631 8.64 -18.21 6.41
N SER A 632 8.42 -17.36 5.42
CA SER A 632 8.29 -17.73 4.02
C SER A 632 9.08 -16.71 3.24
N ASN A 633 10.29 -17.08 2.77
CA ASN A 633 11.09 -16.30 1.81
C ASN A 633 10.36 -16.21 0.46
N THR A 634 9.21 -15.54 0.45
CA THR A 634 8.29 -15.41 -0.66
C THR A 634 7.74 -14.00 -0.66
N LEU A 635 7.56 -13.43 -1.84
CA LEU A 635 6.61 -12.34 -2.01
C LEU A 635 5.19 -12.93 -1.84
N ASP A 636 4.33 -12.29 -1.05
CA ASP A 636 2.95 -12.73 -0.84
C ASP A 636 1.97 -12.04 -1.81
N GLY A 637 2.45 -11.05 -2.55
CA GLY A 637 1.72 -10.44 -3.65
C GLY A 637 1.25 -11.47 -4.68
N ALA A 638 -0.05 -11.44 -5.00
CA ALA A 638 -0.66 -12.14 -6.13
C ALA A 638 -1.07 -11.12 -7.22
N PRO A 639 -0.10 -10.43 -7.86
CA PRO A 639 -0.41 -9.35 -8.77
C PRO A 639 -1.13 -9.88 -10.01
N SER A 640 -2.07 -9.08 -10.53
CA SER A 640 -2.80 -9.35 -11.76
C SER A 640 -2.71 -8.14 -12.65
N TYR A 641 -2.10 -8.31 -13.82
CA TYR A 641 -2.06 -7.30 -14.88
C TYR A 641 -3.13 -7.63 -15.92
N SER A 642 -3.77 -6.60 -16.48
CA SER A 642 -4.56 -6.75 -17.70
C SER A 642 -3.82 -6.03 -18.81
N GLU A 643 -3.77 -6.66 -19.97
CA GLU A 643 -3.25 -6.06 -21.18
C GLU A 643 -3.83 -4.66 -21.44
N ASN A 644 -3.00 -3.75 -21.97
CA ASN A 644 -3.32 -2.35 -22.24
C ASN A 644 -3.69 -1.47 -21.02
N ASN A 645 -3.63 -2.02 -19.80
CA ASN A 645 -3.85 -1.25 -18.57
C ASN A 645 -2.54 -0.67 -17.99
N SER A 646 -2.69 0.14 -16.94
CA SER A 646 -1.55 0.65 -16.17
C SER A 646 -0.77 -0.48 -15.48
N ALA A 647 0.53 -0.25 -15.26
CA ALA A 647 1.40 -1.18 -14.55
C ALA A 647 0.87 -1.52 -13.15
N VAL A 648 1.00 -2.78 -12.74
CA VAL A 648 0.55 -3.29 -11.44
C VAL A 648 1.71 -3.46 -10.46
N VAL A 649 1.54 -3.02 -9.22
CA VAL A 649 2.54 -3.20 -8.16
C VAL A 649 2.73 -4.69 -7.88
N LEU A 650 3.99 -5.15 -7.82
CA LEU A 650 4.29 -6.58 -7.65
C LEU A 650 3.88 -7.11 -6.27
N ASP A 651 4.18 -6.35 -5.23
CA ASP A 651 3.84 -6.65 -3.85
C ASP A 651 3.89 -5.34 -3.05
N SER A 652 2.73 -4.84 -2.61
CA SER A 652 2.65 -3.57 -1.87
C SER A 652 3.04 -3.70 -0.39
N SER A 653 3.09 -4.93 0.14
CA SER A 653 3.38 -5.24 1.54
C SER A 653 4.82 -5.71 1.77
N VAL A 654 5.56 -6.01 0.70
CA VAL A 654 6.91 -6.57 0.73
C VAL A 654 7.80 -5.95 1.81
N GLN A 655 8.34 -6.82 2.66
CA GLN A 655 9.40 -6.48 3.61
C GLN A 655 10.60 -7.39 3.34
N VAL A 656 11.79 -6.81 3.19
CA VAL A 656 13.04 -7.56 3.12
C VAL A 656 13.89 -7.21 4.33
N VAL A 657 14.28 -8.20 5.13
CA VAL A 657 15.12 -7.98 6.32
C VAL A 657 16.36 -8.83 6.20
N ASP A 658 17.50 -8.20 6.48
CA ASP A 658 18.77 -8.86 6.68
C ASP A 658 19.25 -8.40 8.05
N THR A 659 19.50 -9.35 8.96
CA THR A 659 19.70 -9.07 10.39
C THR A 659 20.89 -8.12 10.58
N GLU A 660 21.97 -8.32 9.82
CA GLU A 660 23.19 -7.56 9.95
C GLU A 660 23.06 -6.17 9.30
N LEU A 661 22.49 -6.09 8.10
CA LEU A 661 22.25 -4.81 7.42
C LEU A 661 21.26 -3.92 8.19
N ALA A 662 20.21 -4.52 8.75
CA ALA A 662 19.22 -3.81 9.55
C ALA A 662 19.82 -3.29 10.86
N ALA A 663 20.67 -4.08 11.53
CA ALA A 663 21.37 -3.66 12.75
C ALA A 663 22.34 -2.49 12.50
N ILE A 664 23.03 -2.49 11.34
CA ILE A 664 23.90 -1.37 10.92
C ILE A 664 23.06 -0.18 10.40
N GLY A 665 21.81 -0.41 10.00
CA GLY A 665 20.91 0.59 9.45
C GLY A 665 21.28 1.05 8.04
N ASN A 666 22.04 0.25 7.29
CA ASN A 666 22.62 0.65 6.01
C ASN A 666 22.73 -0.55 5.04
N TYR A 667 22.11 -0.43 3.88
CA TYR A 667 22.08 -1.43 2.80
C TYR A 667 23.08 -1.17 1.66
N ALA A 668 24.12 -0.37 1.89
CA ALA A 668 25.14 -0.08 0.88
C ALA A 668 25.77 -1.37 0.32
N GLY A 669 25.76 -1.50 -1.01
CA GLY A 669 26.31 -2.66 -1.71
C GLY A 669 25.30 -3.77 -1.95
N ALA A 670 24.17 -3.79 -1.23
CA ALA A 670 23.08 -4.74 -1.49
C ALA A 670 22.46 -4.50 -2.87
N THR A 671 21.91 -5.56 -3.47
CA THR A 671 21.29 -5.47 -4.80
C THR A 671 19.98 -6.25 -4.87
N LEU A 672 19.01 -5.69 -5.60
CA LEU A 672 17.79 -6.40 -6.02
C LEU A 672 17.85 -6.64 -7.53
N THR A 673 17.71 -7.89 -7.95
CA THR A 673 17.48 -8.26 -9.36
C THR A 673 16.08 -8.81 -9.52
N LEU A 674 15.32 -8.30 -10.49
CA LEU A 674 14.06 -8.87 -10.97
C LEU A 674 14.21 -9.24 -12.44
N SER A 675 13.80 -10.46 -12.81
CA SER A 675 13.83 -10.89 -14.21
C SER A 675 12.80 -11.98 -14.48
N ARG A 676 12.27 -12.07 -15.70
CA ARG A 676 11.42 -13.20 -16.10
C ARG A 676 12.14 -14.55 -15.94
N HIS A 677 11.41 -15.54 -15.42
CA HIS A 677 11.86 -16.92 -15.32
C HIS A 677 12.19 -17.51 -16.69
N GLY A 678 13.39 -18.07 -16.83
CA GLY A 678 13.90 -18.58 -18.11
C GLY A 678 14.51 -17.52 -19.04
N GLY A 679 14.58 -16.25 -18.61
CA GLY A 679 15.32 -15.19 -19.29
C GLY A 679 14.50 -13.95 -19.62
N ALA A 680 15.23 -12.84 -19.76
CA ALA A 680 14.69 -11.50 -20.02
C ALA A 680 13.99 -11.38 -21.39
N ARG A 681 12.91 -10.59 -21.47
CA ARG A 681 12.08 -10.38 -22.66
C ARG A 681 11.75 -8.90 -22.86
N ALA A 682 11.73 -8.44 -24.10
CA ALA A 682 11.56 -7.02 -24.43
C ALA A 682 10.16 -6.48 -24.09
N GLU A 683 9.19 -7.38 -24.01
CA GLU A 683 7.79 -7.08 -23.75
C GLU A 683 7.51 -6.83 -22.27
N ASP A 684 8.44 -7.15 -21.35
CA ASP A 684 8.28 -6.96 -19.92
C ASP A 684 8.93 -5.65 -19.47
N SER A 685 8.19 -4.85 -18.71
CA SER A 685 8.66 -3.55 -18.25
C SER A 685 8.44 -3.37 -16.74
N PHE A 686 9.47 -2.88 -16.04
CA PHE A 686 9.39 -2.48 -14.65
C PHE A 686 9.35 -0.96 -14.54
N SER A 687 8.45 -0.45 -13.71
CA SER A 687 8.19 0.97 -13.52
C SER A 687 8.05 1.32 -12.04
N ALA A 688 8.06 2.62 -11.74
CA ALA A 688 7.91 3.14 -10.39
C ALA A 688 6.49 3.67 -10.16
N THR A 689 6.02 3.54 -8.92
CA THR A 689 4.75 4.09 -8.45
C THR A 689 4.94 4.89 -7.16
N GLY A 690 3.93 5.66 -6.75
CA GLY A 690 3.96 6.38 -5.48
C GLY A 690 5.10 7.40 -5.40
N SER A 691 5.88 7.34 -4.32
CA SER A 691 7.00 8.26 -4.06
C SER A 691 8.34 7.80 -4.66
N LEU A 692 8.34 6.67 -5.38
CA LEU A 692 9.51 6.19 -6.10
C LEU A 692 9.65 6.94 -7.43
N SER A 693 10.83 7.51 -7.68
CA SER A 693 11.10 8.22 -8.93
C SER A 693 11.25 7.24 -10.11
N THR A 694 11.11 7.75 -11.32
CA THR A 694 11.20 6.96 -12.56
C THR A 694 12.48 6.11 -12.61
N LEU A 695 12.32 4.82 -12.93
CA LEU A 695 13.42 3.85 -12.97
C LEU A 695 14.21 3.93 -14.28
N SER A 696 14.90 5.06 -14.51
CA SER A 696 15.73 5.25 -15.70
C SER A 696 17.07 4.51 -15.57
N GLN A 697 17.39 3.62 -16.52
CA GLN A 697 18.67 2.90 -16.55
C GLN A 697 19.87 3.85 -16.47
N GLY A 698 20.82 3.53 -15.58
CA GLY A 698 22.01 4.34 -15.28
C GLY A 698 21.72 5.58 -14.42
N GLY A 699 20.47 5.82 -14.03
CA GLY A 699 20.06 6.94 -13.18
C GLY A 699 20.12 6.64 -11.68
N ASN A 700 19.81 7.67 -10.89
CA ASN A 700 19.70 7.55 -9.43
C ASN A 700 18.39 6.87 -9.04
N LEU A 701 18.47 5.92 -8.11
CA LEU A 701 17.31 5.39 -7.40
C LEU A 701 16.92 6.37 -6.30
N VAL A 702 15.73 6.95 -6.38
CA VAL A 702 15.27 8.02 -5.48
C VAL A 702 13.87 7.71 -4.95
N TYR A 703 13.74 7.68 -3.62
CA TYR A 703 12.44 7.53 -2.94
C TYR A 703 12.19 8.74 -2.03
N GLY A 704 11.02 9.38 -2.16
CA GLY A 704 10.66 10.55 -1.33
C GLY A 704 11.67 11.69 -1.40
N GLY A 705 12.35 11.86 -2.55
CA GLY A 705 13.40 12.86 -2.75
C GLY A 705 14.81 12.47 -2.26
N THR A 706 14.97 11.32 -1.60
CA THR A 706 16.27 10.82 -1.11
C THR A 706 16.88 9.85 -2.10
N SER A 707 18.13 10.09 -2.52
CA SER A 707 18.87 9.15 -3.39
C SER A 707 19.46 8.01 -2.57
N ILE A 708 18.93 6.81 -2.79
CA ILE A 708 19.25 5.60 -2.01
C ILE A 708 20.03 4.54 -2.82
N GLY A 709 20.32 4.82 -4.09
CA GLY A 709 21.05 3.88 -4.92
C GLY A 709 21.10 4.28 -6.39
N THR A 710 21.32 3.30 -7.25
CA THR A 710 21.33 3.43 -8.71
C THR A 710 20.43 2.38 -9.35
N VAL A 711 19.77 2.77 -10.44
CA VAL A 711 19.05 1.85 -11.33
C VAL A 711 20.06 1.33 -12.34
N SER A 712 20.76 0.25 -12.00
CA SER A 712 21.87 -0.30 -12.79
C SER A 712 21.39 -0.85 -14.13
N THR A 713 20.24 -1.53 -14.15
CA THR A 713 19.59 -2.05 -15.36
C THR A 713 18.08 -1.85 -15.26
N ASN A 714 17.44 -1.38 -16.32
CA ASN A 714 15.98 -1.48 -16.50
C ASN A 714 15.69 -1.63 -17.99
N ALA A 715 16.01 -2.80 -18.53
CA ALA A 715 15.94 -3.07 -19.96
C ALA A 715 15.59 -4.53 -20.22
N SER A 716 14.79 -4.75 -21.26
CA SER A 716 14.38 -6.07 -21.73
C SER A 716 13.86 -6.99 -20.62
N GLY A 717 13.00 -6.49 -19.71
CA GLY A 717 12.43 -7.34 -18.66
C GLY A 717 13.41 -7.72 -17.55
N THR A 718 14.50 -6.98 -17.38
CA THR A 718 15.40 -7.10 -16.21
C THR A 718 15.49 -5.75 -15.50
N LEU A 719 15.23 -5.75 -14.19
CA LEU A 719 15.52 -4.65 -13.28
C LEU A 719 16.67 -5.05 -12.36
N LEU A 720 17.72 -4.24 -12.28
CA LEU A 720 18.79 -4.37 -11.31
C LEU A 720 18.95 -3.06 -10.57
N LEU A 721 18.73 -3.10 -9.26
CA LEU A 721 18.95 -1.99 -8.34
C LEU A 721 20.18 -2.25 -7.49
N THR A 722 20.97 -1.21 -7.23
CA THR A 722 22.12 -1.26 -6.33
C THR A 722 21.98 -0.17 -5.28
N PHE A 723 22.01 -0.54 -4.00
CA PHE A 723 21.79 0.37 -2.88
C PHE A 723 23.08 1.05 -2.42
N ASN A 724 22.97 2.30 -1.95
CA ASN A 724 24.08 3.09 -1.44
C ASN A 724 23.95 3.32 0.09
N SER A 725 24.83 4.13 0.67
CA SER A 725 24.88 4.40 2.11
C SER A 725 23.66 5.11 2.71
N ASN A 726 22.78 5.67 1.87
CA ASN A 726 21.53 6.30 2.32
C ASN A 726 20.37 5.30 2.39
N ALA A 727 20.55 4.07 1.90
CA ALA A 727 19.52 3.04 1.90
C ALA A 727 19.34 2.46 3.31
N THR A 728 18.32 2.94 4.03
CA THR A 728 17.90 2.36 5.31
C THR A 728 16.88 1.24 5.09
N GLN A 729 16.67 0.40 6.09
CA GLN A 729 15.65 -0.67 6.09
C GLN A 729 14.28 -0.18 5.57
N THR A 730 13.80 0.95 6.11
CA THR A 730 12.51 1.54 5.72
C THR A 730 12.50 2.00 4.27
N LEU A 731 13.56 2.67 3.80
CA LEU A 731 13.63 3.17 2.42
C LEU A 731 13.75 2.03 1.40
N VAL A 732 14.45 0.96 1.76
CA VAL A 732 14.52 -0.26 0.94
C VAL A 732 13.12 -0.87 0.82
N ASN A 733 12.43 -1.18 1.92
CA ASN A 733 11.09 -1.79 1.86
C ASN A 733 10.09 -0.92 1.09
N ASN A 734 10.08 0.39 1.34
CA ASN A 734 9.24 1.34 0.61
C ASN A 734 9.55 1.42 -0.88
N THR A 735 10.81 1.20 -1.26
CA THR A 735 11.20 1.16 -2.68
C THR A 735 10.70 -0.11 -3.33
N LEU A 736 10.89 -1.27 -2.68
CA LEU A 736 10.41 -2.55 -3.20
C LEU A 736 8.89 -2.55 -3.36
N SER A 737 8.15 -1.99 -2.39
CA SER A 737 6.68 -1.93 -2.42
C SER A 737 6.10 -1.00 -3.48
N ALA A 738 6.94 -0.21 -4.14
CA ALA A 738 6.58 0.73 -5.18
C ALA A 738 6.97 0.28 -6.60
N ILE A 739 7.59 -0.89 -6.76
CA ILE A 739 7.95 -1.44 -8.07
C ILE A 739 6.71 -2.06 -8.73
N ALA A 740 6.39 -1.58 -9.92
CA ALA A 740 5.28 -2.07 -10.73
C ALA A 740 5.75 -2.72 -12.03
N TYR A 741 4.91 -3.59 -12.57
CA TYR A 741 5.13 -4.36 -13.78
C TYR A 741 4.05 -4.09 -14.83
N ALA A 742 4.44 -4.03 -16.10
CA ALA A 742 3.53 -4.10 -17.25
C ALA A 742 4.09 -5.02 -18.34
N ASN A 743 3.21 -5.50 -19.21
CA ASN A 743 3.57 -6.26 -20.40
C ASN A 743 2.98 -5.60 -21.66
N SER A 744 3.79 -5.44 -22.71
CA SER A 744 3.44 -4.73 -23.95
C SER A 744 3.14 -5.65 -25.13
N SER A 745 2.95 -6.95 -24.92
CA SER A 745 2.60 -7.90 -25.98
C SER A 745 1.10 -7.87 -26.23
N ASP A 746 0.70 -7.79 -27.51
CA ASP A 746 -0.71 -7.91 -27.97
C ASP A 746 -1.26 -9.36 -27.85
N THR A 747 -0.40 -10.32 -27.53
CA THR A 747 -0.78 -11.71 -27.23
C THR A 747 -0.03 -12.24 -26.01
N PRO A 748 -0.27 -11.69 -24.81
CA PRO A 748 0.53 -12.03 -23.64
C PRO A 748 0.25 -13.47 -23.18
N PRO A 749 1.23 -14.17 -22.58
CA PRO A 749 0.96 -15.44 -21.92
C PRO A 749 0.05 -15.21 -20.70
N ALA A 750 -0.81 -16.19 -20.36
CA ALA A 750 -1.75 -16.09 -19.24
C ALA A 750 -1.11 -15.81 -17.87
N SER A 751 0.19 -16.12 -17.72
CA SER A 751 0.97 -15.72 -16.56
C SER A 751 2.44 -15.56 -16.90
N VAL A 752 3.13 -14.79 -16.06
CA VAL A 752 4.58 -14.59 -16.11
C VAL A 752 5.14 -14.81 -14.72
N GLN A 753 6.18 -15.62 -14.63
CA GLN A 753 6.92 -15.81 -13.39
C GLN A 753 8.11 -14.83 -13.39
N ILE A 754 8.20 -14.00 -12.35
CA ILE A 754 9.30 -13.05 -12.13
C ILE A 754 10.19 -13.62 -11.03
N ASP A 755 11.40 -14.01 -11.39
CA ASP A 755 12.44 -14.40 -10.46
C ASP A 755 13.00 -13.14 -9.79
N TRP A 756 13.14 -13.19 -8.47
CA TRP A 756 13.75 -12.15 -7.67
C TRP A 756 14.98 -12.71 -6.95
N ASN A 757 16.00 -11.86 -6.82
CA ASN A 757 17.24 -12.14 -6.11
C ASN A 757 17.65 -10.88 -5.33
N PHE A 758 17.61 -10.96 -4.01
CA PHE A 758 18.09 -9.90 -3.12
C PHE A 758 19.38 -10.35 -2.46
N SER A 759 20.47 -9.68 -2.79
CA SER A 759 21.81 -9.97 -2.26
C SER A 759 22.22 -8.93 -1.25
N ASP A 760 22.81 -9.37 -0.13
CA ASP A 760 23.30 -8.50 0.95
C ASP A 760 24.51 -7.64 0.56
N GLY A 761 25.19 -7.99 -0.54
CA GLY A 761 26.40 -7.32 -0.99
C GLY A 761 27.58 -7.42 -0.01
N ASN A 762 27.57 -8.39 0.91
CA ASN A 762 28.53 -8.44 2.01
C ASN A 762 29.98 -8.43 1.50
N SER A 763 30.75 -7.46 1.99
CA SER A 763 32.18 -7.28 1.68
C SER A 763 33.11 -7.52 2.88
N GLY A 764 32.56 -7.96 4.02
CA GLY A 764 33.29 -8.32 5.23
C GLY A 764 32.84 -7.57 6.49
N ASP A 765 32.20 -6.41 6.33
CA ASP A 765 31.73 -5.57 7.44
C ASP A 765 30.48 -6.13 8.14
N GLN A 766 29.78 -7.08 7.51
CA GLN A 766 28.59 -7.76 8.04
C GLN A 766 28.92 -9.15 8.61
N GLY A 767 30.20 -9.41 8.90
CA GLY A 767 30.67 -10.66 9.47
C GLY A 767 31.29 -11.63 8.47
N THR A 768 31.72 -12.80 8.96
CA THR A 768 32.42 -13.80 8.15
C THR A 768 31.42 -14.58 7.29
N GLY A 769 31.69 -14.77 6.00
CA GLY A 769 30.84 -15.62 5.14
C GLY A 769 30.76 -15.24 3.67
N GLY A 770 31.18 -14.03 3.29
CA GLY A 770 30.99 -13.52 1.92
C GLY A 770 29.51 -13.26 1.62
N THR A 771 29.23 -12.75 0.42
CA THR A 771 27.90 -12.35 -0.02
C THR A 771 26.89 -13.51 0.00
N LEU A 772 25.73 -13.30 0.60
CA LEU A 772 24.58 -14.20 0.55
C LEU A 772 23.38 -13.52 -0.13
N ALA A 773 22.37 -14.31 -0.45
CA ALA A 773 21.18 -13.80 -1.12
C ALA A 773 19.92 -14.61 -0.82
N ALA A 774 18.79 -13.93 -0.81
CA ALA A 774 17.47 -14.54 -0.91
C ALA A 774 17.04 -14.61 -2.38
N THR A 775 16.59 -15.77 -2.82
CA THR A 775 16.05 -15.97 -4.17
C THR A 775 14.68 -16.62 -4.12
N GLY A 776 13.82 -16.26 -5.05
CA GLY A 776 12.55 -16.92 -5.27
C GLY A 776 11.88 -16.37 -6.52
N SER A 777 10.57 -16.57 -6.61
CA SER A 777 9.80 -16.04 -7.74
C SER A 777 8.40 -15.64 -7.30
N THR A 778 7.79 -14.70 -8.03
CA THR A 778 6.37 -14.40 -7.93
C THR A 778 5.68 -14.68 -9.25
N THR A 779 4.46 -15.20 -9.21
CA THR A 779 3.66 -15.44 -10.41
C THR A 779 2.69 -14.30 -10.59
N LEU A 780 2.88 -13.55 -11.66
CA LEU A 780 1.95 -12.52 -12.12
C LEU A 780 0.95 -13.17 -13.08
N SER A 781 -0.34 -13.02 -12.79
CA SER A 781 -1.39 -13.37 -13.75
C SER A 781 -1.56 -12.26 -14.78
N ILE A 782 -1.70 -12.61 -16.06
CA ILE A 782 -2.00 -11.65 -17.12
C ILE A 782 -3.33 -12.02 -17.76
N ALA A 783 -4.28 -11.09 -17.71
CA ALA A 783 -5.51 -11.16 -18.47
C ALA A 783 -5.29 -10.51 -19.84
N ALA A 784 -5.34 -11.31 -20.91
CA ALA A 784 -5.36 -10.81 -22.28
C ALA A 784 -6.66 -10.03 -22.55
N ALA A 785 -6.54 -8.92 -23.25
CA ALA A 785 -7.65 -8.16 -23.80
C ALA A 785 -7.97 -8.71 -25.20
N ASN A 786 -9.24 -8.62 -25.59
CA ASN A 786 -9.63 -8.97 -26.94
C ASN A 786 -9.46 -7.75 -27.87
N ASP A 787 -8.67 -7.88 -28.93
CA ASP A 787 -8.45 -6.87 -29.96
C ASP A 787 -9.48 -7.01 -31.10
N ALA A 788 -9.91 -5.88 -31.65
CA ALA A 788 -10.80 -5.91 -32.81
C ALA A 788 -10.03 -6.33 -34.07
N PRO A 789 -10.65 -7.08 -34.99
CA PRO A 789 -10.09 -7.28 -36.31
C PRO A 789 -9.93 -5.94 -37.01
N VAL A 790 -8.99 -5.84 -37.95
CA VAL A 790 -8.72 -4.66 -38.77
C VAL A 790 -8.73 -5.08 -40.23
N ASN A 791 -9.65 -4.50 -40.98
CA ASN A 791 -9.82 -4.68 -42.41
C ASN A 791 -9.01 -3.63 -43.16
N ALA A 792 -8.22 -4.07 -44.13
CA ALA A 792 -7.62 -3.21 -45.14
C ALA A 792 -8.32 -3.48 -46.47
N THR A 793 -8.85 -2.43 -47.10
CA THR A 793 -9.50 -2.48 -48.41
C THR A 793 -8.79 -1.57 -49.40
N PRO A 794 -8.77 -1.89 -50.71
CA PRO A 794 -8.24 -0.99 -51.73
C PRO A 794 -9.16 0.25 -51.91
N LEU A 795 -8.65 1.26 -52.61
CA LEU A 795 -9.43 2.42 -53.07
C LEU A 795 -10.56 2.00 -54.06
N VAL A 796 -11.41 2.96 -54.44
CA VAL A 796 -12.57 2.79 -55.33
C VAL A 796 -12.23 1.92 -56.55
N GLN A 797 -13.07 0.91 -56.80
CA GLN A 797 -12.99 0.03 -57.96
C GLN A 797 -13.94 0.51 -59.06
N VAL A 798 -13.59 0.30 -60.33
CA VAL A 798 -14.46 0.60 -61.47
C VAL A 798 -14.79 -0.70 -62.19
N ALA A 799 -16.07 -1.02 -62.31
CA ALA A 799 -16.59 -2.22 -62.96
C ALA A 799 -17.63 -1.85 -64.03
N THR A 800 -17.84 -2.71 -65.02
CA THR A 800 -18.90 -2.55 -66.04
C THR A 800 -20.08 -3.45 -65.70
N THR A 801 -21.32 -3.06 -66.03
CA THR A 801 -22.54 -3.82 -65.69
C THR A 801 -22.58 -5.29 -66.14
N ASP A 802 -21.77 -5.69 -67.14
CA ASP A 802 -21.83 -7.01 -67.77
C ASP A 802 -20.49 -7.80 -67.77
N GLN A 803 -19.49 -7.42 -66.95
CA GLN A 803 -18.23 -8.17 -66.85
C GLN A 803 -17.76 -8.39 -65.43
N ASP A 804 -17.09 -9.53 -65.22
CA ASP A 804 -16.39 -9.87 -63.99
C ASP A 804 -15.27 -8.87 -63.73
N HIS A 805 -15.30 -8.23 -62.56
CA HIS A 805 -14.24 -7.36 -62.06
C HIS A 805 -13.49 -8.04 -60.92
N VAL A 806 -12.17 -8.08 -60.99
CA VAL A 806 -11.33 -8.67 -59.93
C VAL A 806 -10.98 -7.60 -58.91
N VAL A 807 -11.36 -7.84 -57.66
CA VAL A 807 -11.06 -6.98 -56.52
C VAL A 807 -9.81 -7.49 -55.80
N ALA A 808 -8.71 -6.75 -55.90
CA ALA A 808 -7.42 -7.07 -55.28
C ALA A 808 -7.14 -6.19 -54.06
N GLY A 809 -6.27 -6.63 -53.14
CA GLY A 809 -5.76 -5.78 -52.06
C GLY A 809 -6.61 -5.74 -50.79
N VAL A 810 -7.59 -6.65 -50.64
CA VAL A 810 -8.32 -6.83 -49.38
C VAL A 810 -7.56 -7.78 -48.44
N SER A 811 -7.33 -7.37 -47.20
CA SER A 811 -6.72 -8.21 -46.17
C SER A 811 -7.25 -7.88 -44.79
N ILE A 812 -7.24 -8.86 -43.88
CA ILE A 812 -7.70 -8.72 -42.50
C ILE A 812 -6.58 -9.16 -41.56
N THR A 813 -6.29 -8.31 -40.58
CA THR A 813 -5.36 -8.58 -39.49
C THR A 813 -6.09 -8.53 -38.16
N ASP A 814 -5.68 -9.36 -37.22
CA ASP A 814 -6.27 -9.43 -35.88
C ASP A 814 -5.21 -10.11 -35.00
N PRO A 815 -4.65 -9.46 -33.96
CA PRO A 815 -3.56 -10.06 -33.20
C PRO A 815 -3.90 -11.40 -32.53
N ASP A 816 -5.13 -11.54 -32.02
CA ASP A 816 -5.49 -12.63 -31.10
C ASP A 816 -6.52 -13.63 -31.66
N ALA A 817 -7.19 -13.32 -32.78
CA ALA A 817 -8.17 -14.21 -33.38
C ALA A 817 -7.52 -15.39 -34.13
N ASN A 818 -7.89 -16.60 -33.68
CA ASN A 818 -7.54 -17.86 -34.35
C ASN A 818 -8.42 -18.15 -35.58
N SER A 819 -9.63 -17.60 -35.60
CA SER A 819 -10.61 -17.75 -36.68
C SER A 819 -11.39 -16.46 -36.81
N LEU A 820 -11.74 -16.09 -38.05
CA LEU A 820 -12.55 -14.91 -38.34
C LEU A 820 -13.85 -15.34 -39.01
N GLN A 821 -14.95 -14.66 -38.71
CA GLN A 821 -16.19 -14.72 -39.47
C GLN A 821 -16.31 -13.46 -40.32
N ILE A 822 -16.50 -13.65 -41.61
CA ILE A 822 -16.63 -12.59 -42.60
C ILE A 822 -18.05 -12.59 -43.14
N THR A 823 -18.68 -11.42 -43.15
CA THR A 823 -19.86 -11.13 -43.98
C THR A 823 -19.41 -10.26 -45.13
N LEU A 824 -19.58 -10.75 -46.36
CA LEU A 824 -19.30 -10.01 -47.58
C LEU A 824 -20.62 -9.85 -48.35
N SER A 825 -20.99 -8.63 -48.75
CA SER A 825 -22.26 -8.36 -49.43
C SER A 825 -22.09 -7.29 -50.50
N ALA A 826 -22.65 -7.50 -51.69
CA ALA A 826 -22.79 -6.48 -52.72
C ALA A 826 -24.21 -5.89 -52.67
N GLY A 827 -24.36 -4.59 -52.93
CA GLY A 827 -25.66 -3.93 -52.98
C GLY A 827 -26.45 -4.23 -54.26
N HIS A 828 -25.76 -4.26 -55.41
CA HIS A 828 -26.33 -4.35 -56.76
C HIS A 828 -25.44 -5.23 -57.67
N GLY A 829 -25.05 -6.39 -57.15
CA GLY A 829 -24.20 -7.36 -57.87
C GLY A 829 -24.06 -8.68 -57.12
N VAL A 830 -23.22 -9.56 -57.64
CA VAL A 830 -22.86 -10.84 -57.00
C VAL A 830 -21.34 -10.97 -56.84
N LEU A 831 -20.94 -11.75 -55.85
CA LEU A 831 -19.55 -11.91 -55.41
C LEU A 831 -19.13 -13.36 -55.54
N SER A 832 -17.90 -13.61 -56.01
CA SER A 832 -17.29 -14.95 -56.05
C SER A 832 -15.89 -14.94 -55.46
N LEU A 833 -15.62 -15.80 -54.48
CA LEU A 833 -14.30 -15.88 -53.83
C LEU A 833 -13.29 -16.58 -54.73
N SER A 834 -12.03 -16.17 -54.65
CA SER A 834 -10.93 -16.76 -55.43
C SER A 834 -10.53 -18.16 -54.94
N SER A 835 -10.84 -18.47 -53.68
CA SER A 835 -10.62 -19.77 -53.04
C SER A 835 -11.65 -19.97 -51.91
N ILE A 836 -12.16 -21.19 -51.80
CA ILE A 836 -13.06 -21.60 -50.71
C ILE A 836 -12.40 -22.61 -49.76
N SER A 837 -11.11 -22.91 -49.96
CA SER A 837 -10.40 -23.93 -49.18
C SER A 837 -10.21 -23.51 -47.72
N GLY A 838 -10.66 -24.35 -46.79
CA GLY A 838 -10.56 -24.08 -45.35
C GLY A 838 -11.61 -23.09 -44.82
N LEU A 839 -12.63 -22.77 -45.62
CA LEU A 839 -13.77 -21.95 -45.22
C LEU A 839 -15.00 -22.79 -44.88
N SER A 840 -15.82 -22.31 -43.96
CA SER A 840 -17.13 -22.84 -43.62
C SER A 840 -18.18 -21.75 -43.79
N PHE A 841 -19.17 -21.99 -44.66
CA PHE A 841 -20.21 -21.02 -45.00
C PHE A 841 -21.46 -21.21 -44.13
N THR A 842 -22.00 -20.11 -43.64
CA THR A 842 -23.33 -20.04 -43.01
C THR A 842 -24.36 -19.37 -43.93
N THR A 843 -23.91 -18.61 -44.92
CA THR A 843 -24.72 -18.04 -46.00
C THR A 843 -23.89 -17.96 -47.27
N GLY A 844 -24.49 -18.28 -48.43
CA GLY A 844 -23.78 -18.39 -49.71
C GLY A 844 -22.92 -19.64 -49.83
N ASP A 845 -22.31 -19.82 -51.00
CA ASP A 845 -21.37 -20.91 -51.29
C ASP A 845 -19.99 -20.42 -51.79
N GLY A 846 -19.82 -19.10 -51.86
CA GLY A 846 -18.61 -18.44 -52.34
C GLY A 846 -18.61 -18.22 -53.85
N SER A 847 -19.73 -18.46 -54.55
CA SER A 847 -19.86 -18.32 -56.00
C SER A 847 -21.15 -17.61 -56.38
N ALA A 848 -21.02 -16.42 -56.95
CA ALA A 848 -22.14 -15.58 -57.41
C ALA A 848 -23.21 -15.31 -56.33
N ASP A 849 -22.76 -14.98 -55.12
CA ASP A 849 -23.62 -14.63 -53.99
C ASP A 849 -23.79 -13.11 -53.87
N THR A 850 -25.03 -12.62 -53.68
CA THR A 850 -25.26 -11.19 -53.33
C THR A 850 -24.81 -10.88 -51.90
N ARG A 851 -24.86 -11.89 -51.02
CA ARG A 851 -24.34 -11.86 -49.65
C ARG A 851 -23.84 -13.25 -49.27
N MET A 852 -22.63 -13.30 -48.73
CA MET A 852 -22.06 -14.52 -48.15
C MET A 852 -21.60 -14.26 -46.72
N VAL A 853 -21.70 -15.28 -45.89
CA VAL A 853 -21.15 -15.30 -44.54
C VAL A 853 -20.34 -16.57 -44.39
N PHE A 854 -19.05 -16.43 -44.13
CA PHE A 854 -18.13 -17.55 -44.02
C PHE A 854 -17.16 -17.36 -42.86
N SER A 855 -16.60 -18.45 -42.38
CA SER A 855 -15.61 -18.45 -41.31
C SER A 855 -14.43 -19.34 -41.65
N GLY A 856 -13.25 -19.01 -41.12
CA GLY A 856 -12.04 -19.81 -41.31
C GLY A 856 -10.83 -19.22 -40.62
N SER A 857 -9.70 -19.92 -40.74
CA SER A 857 -8.42 -19.37 -40.25
C SER A 857 -8.09 -18.06 -40.96
N LYS A 858 -7.38 -17.15 -40.29
CA LYS A 858 -6.92 -15.87 -40.86
C LYS A 858 -6.24 -16.03 -42.23
N ALA A 859 -5.40 -17.06 -42.39
CA ALA A 859 -4.74 -17.37 -43.64
C ALA A 859 -5.73 -17.79 -44.74
N SER A 860 -6.71 -18.65 -44.42
CA SER A 860 -7.75 -19.08 -45.37
C SER A 860 -8.66 -17.93 -45.78
N VAL A 861 -9.04 -17.08 -44.83
CA VAL A 861 -9.87 -15.89 -45.07
C VAL A 861 -9.14 -14.92 -46.00
N ASN A 862 -7.89 -14.56 -45.69
CA ASN A 862 -7.11 -13.66 -46.54
C ASN A 862 -6.84 -14.26 -47.93
N ALA A 863 -6.65 -15.58 -48.04
CA ALA A 863 -6.52 -16.23 -49.33
C ALA A 863 -7.81 -16.16 -50.17
N ALA A 864 -8.99 -16.19 -49.54
CA ALA A 864 -10.28 -16.11 -50.21
C ALA A 864 -10.66 -14.69 -50.64
N LEU A 865 -10.35 -13.70 -49.80
CA LEU A 865 -10.57 -12.27 -50.08
C LEU A 865 -9.58 -11.70 -51.10
N ASN A 866 -8.40 -12.29 -51.22
CA ASN A 866 -7.44 -11.87 -52.23
C ASN A 866 -7.96 -12.19 -53.63
N ASN A 867 -8.22 -11.17 -54.45
CA ASN A 867 -8.69 -11.29 -55.84
C ASN A 867 -10.09 -11.92 -55.96
N PHE A 868 -11.02 -11.63 -55.05
CA PHE A 868 -12.41 -12.03 -55.25
C PHE A 868 -13.02 -11.29 -56.45
N ILE A 869 -14.06 -11.85 -57.05
CA ILE A 869 -14.71 -11.33 -58.25
C ILE A 869 -16.02 -10.64 -57.85
N TYR A 870 -16.22 -9.44 -58.36
CA TYR A 870 -17.48 -8.72 -58.36
C TYR A 870 -18.11 -8.77 -59.76
N HIS A 871 -19.41 -9.04 -59.86
CA HIS A 871 -20.17 -8.97 -61.11
C HIS A 871 -21.41 -8.11 -60.88
N GLY A 872 -21.54 -7.01 -61.64
CA GLY A 872 -22.66 -6.07 -61.51
C GLY A 872 -24.00 -6.68 -61.94
N GLN A 873 -25.11 -6.18 -61.38
CA GLN A 873 -26.45 -6.58 -61.81
C GLN A 873 -26.81 -5.90 -63.14
N SER A 874 -27.34 -6.67 -64.09
CA SER A 874 -27.57 -6.22 -65.48
C SER A 874 -28.56 -5.04 -65.65
N ASP A 875 -29.35 -4.71 -64.64
CA ASP A 875 -30.32 -3.59 -64.62
C ASP A 875 -29.85 -2.39 -63.77
N PHE A 876 -28.64 -2.44 -63.20
CA PHE A 876 -28.04 -1.31 -62.50
C PHE A 876 -27.38 -0.36 -63.51
N LEU A 877 -28.20 0.51 -64.12
CA LEU A 877 -27.89 1.25 -65.35
C LEU A 877 -26.76 2.31 -65.25
N SER A 878 -26.27 2.65 -64.05
CA SER A 878 -25.02 3.37 -63.74
C SER A 878 -25.08 3.87 -62.29
N GLY A 879 -23.99 3.74 -61.53
CA GLY A 879 -23.92 4.23 -60.15
C GLY A 879 -22.85 3.54 -59.31
N THR A 880 -22.66 3.97 -58.07
CA THR A 880 -21.78 3.28 -57.12
C THR A 880 -22.53 2.11 -56.50
N ASP A 881 -22.05 0.90 -56.75
CA ASP A 881 -22.38 -0.24 -55.90
C ASP A 881 -21.38 -0.31 -54.74
N PHE A 882 -21.79 -0.89 -53.63
CA PHE A 882 -20.95 -1.05 -52.46
C PHE A 882 -20.80 -2.52 -52.11
N VAL A 883 -19.55 -2.94 -51.92
CA VAL A 883 -19.23 -4.23 -51.32
C VAL A 883 -18.92 -4.00 -49.85
N SER A 884 -19.86 -4.37 -48.98
CA SER A 884 -19.67 -4.39 -47.53
C SER A 884 -18.87 -5.61 -47.12
N LEU A 885 -17.80 -5.37 -46.36
CA LEU A 885 -16.97 -6.36 -45.69
C LEU A 885 -17.09 -6.11 -44.18
N MET A 886 -17.71 -7.04 -43.46
CA MET A 886 -17.70 -7.06 -42.00
C MET A 886 -16.89 -8.27 -41.54
N SER A 887 -15.87 -8.04 -40.73
CA SER A 887 -15.08 -9.08 -40.06
C SER A 887 -15.46 -9.15 -38.59
N SER A 888 -15.37 -10.34 -38.03
CA SER A 888 -15.67 -10.62 -36.63
C SER A 888 -14.70 -11.68 -36.11
N ASP A 889 -14.15 -11.43 -34.94
CA ASP A 889 -13.29 -12.36 -34.20
C ASP A 889 -14.05 -13.50 -33.50
N GLN A 890 -15.39 -13.45 -33.49
CA GLN A 890 -16.27 -14.38 -32.78
C GLN A 890 -15.97 -14.49 -31.27
N GLY A 891 -15.45 -13.43 -30.66
CA GLY A 891 -15.07 -13.37 -29.24
C GLY A 891 -13.57 -13.50 -28.96
N GLY A 892 -12.76 -13.70 -30.00
CA GLY A 892 -11.29 -13.76 -29.99
C GLY A 892 -10.66 -14.42 -28.76
N ALA A 893 -9.42 -14.05 -28.43
CA ALA A 893 -8.72 -14.61 -27.28
C ALA A 893 -8.48 -13.54 -26.20
N GLY A 894 -9.48 -13.29 -25.36
CA GLY A 894 -9.35 -12.34 -24.26
C GLY A 894 -10.68 -12.04 -23.57
N ALA A 895 -10.67 -11.12 -22.60
CA ALA A 895 -11.90 -10.56 -22.05
C ALA A 895 -12.42 -9.44 -23.00
N GLY A 896 -13.70 -9.49 -23.38
CA GLY A 896 -14.30 -8.45 -24.25
C GLY A 896 -15.50 -8.90 -25.07
N GLY A 897 -15.66 -10.21 -25.28
CA GLY A 897 -16.72 -10.73 -26.16
C GLY A 897 -16.43 -10.42 -27.62
N THR A 898 -17.40 -10.63 -28.51
CA THR A 898 -17.19 -10.47 -29.96
C THR A 898 -16.95 -9.01 -30.34
N LEU A 899 -15.82 -8.75 -31.01
CA LEU A 899 -15.54 -7.49 -31.68
C LEU A 899 -15.61 -7.66 -33.19
N THR A 900 -15.83 -6.55 -33.88
CA THR A 900 -16.05 -6.51 -35.32
C THR A 900 -15.43 -5.27 -35.94
N ASP A 901 -15.02 -5.38 -37.18
CA ASP A 901 -14.67 -4.24 -38.02
C ASP A 901 -15.42 -4.31 -39.34
N SER A 902 -15.84 -3.15 -39.84
CA SER A 902 -16.62 -3.02 -41.06
C SER A 902 -15.97 -2.04 -42.01
N SER A 903 -15.72 -2.49 -43.23
CA SER A 903 -15.25 -1.67 -44.32
C SER A 903 -16.23 -1.76 -45.48
N MET A 904 -16.32 -0.70 -46.28
CA MET A 904 -16.93 -0.79 -47.59
C MET A 904 -15.90 -0.51 -48.66
N LEU A 905 -16.01 -1.30 -49.70
CA LEU A 905 -15.37 -1.08 -50.96
C LEU A 905 -16.40 -0.49 -51.94
N SER A 906 -16.17 0.73 -52.39
CA SER A 906 -16.95 1.30 -53.48
C SER A 906 -16.56 0.63 -54.79
N VAL A 907 -17.55 0.07 -55.48
CA VAL A 907 -17.43 -0.44 -56.84
C VAL A 907 -18.31 0.40 -57.73
N PHE A 908 -17.73 1.35 -58.44
CA PHE A 908 -18.46 2.18 -59.38
C PHE A 908 -18.80 1.36 -60.63
N VAL A 909 -20.09 1.14 -60.87
CA VAL A 909 -20.61 0.36 -61.99
C VAL A 909 -21.02 1.31 -63.13
N VAL A 910 -20.35 1.19 -64.28
CA VAL A 910 -20.70 1.93 -65.49
C VAL A 910 -21.69 1.14 -66.34
N GLY A 911 -22.79 1.79 -66.73
CA GLY A 911 -23.76 1.24 -67.68
C GLY A 911 -23.12 1.06 -69.06
N ALA A 912 -23.47 -0.02 -69.75
CA ALA A 912 -22.87 -0.39 -71.03
C ALA A 912 -23.09 0.64 -72.18
N GLU A 913 -23.94 1.66 -72.01
CA GLU A 913 -24.19 2.68 -73.05
C GLU A 913 -24.27 4.11 -72.51
N GLY A 914 -23.34 4.97 -72.95
CA GLY A 914 -23.50 6.44 -72.98
C GLY A 914 -22.92 7.26 -71.83
N THR A 915 -22.46 6.64 -70.74
CA THR A 915 -21.71 7.34 -69.67
C THR A 915 -20.22 7.28 -69.99
N GLU A 916 -19.59 8.44 -70.21
CA GLU A 916 -18.15 8.54 -70.39
C GLU A 916 -17.48 8.69 -69.01
N ALA A 917 -16.63 7.73 -68.64
CA ALA A 917 -15.85 7.80 -67.40
C ALA A 917 -14.51 8.49 -67.68
N VAL A 918 -14.21 9.55 -66.93
CA VAL A 918 -12.97 10.31 -67.00
C VAL A 918 -12.23 10.13 -65.67
N THR A 919 -11.00 9.63 -65.69
CA THR A 919 -10.19 9.36 -64.48
C THR A 919 -8.80 9.99 -64.58
N GLY A 920 -8.35 10.73 -63.58
CA GLY A 920 -7.03 11.38 -63.51
C GLY A 920 -5.91 10.43 -63.08
N GLY A 921 -6.12 9.72 -61.96
CA GLY A 921 -5.18 8.72 -61.46
C GLY A 921 -4.43 9.22 -60.23
N ALA A 922 -3.11 9.39 -60.32
CA ALA A 922 -2.30 9.89 -59.20
C ALA A 922 -1.55 11.15 -59.61
N GLY A 923 -1.48 12.12 -58.70
CA GLY A 923 -0.98 13.48 -58.91
C GLY A 923 -2.09 14.51 -59.13
N ASP A 924 -1.75 15.80 -59.03
CA ASP A 924 -2.72 16.89 -59.23
C ASP A 924 -3.21 16.98 -60.70
N ASP A 925 -4.46 16.64 -60.95
CA ASP A 925 -5.08 16.53 -62.27
C ASP A 925 -6.02 17.70 -62.62
N THR A 926 -6.31 17.84 -63.91
CA THR A 926 -7.35 18.77 -64.41
C THR A 926 -8.21 18.05 -65.43
N LEU A 927 -9.46 17.78 -65.05
CA LEU A 927 -10.42 16.97 -65.79
C LEU A 927 -11.64 17.81 -66.13
N ALA A 928 -12.10 17.69 -67.38
CA ALA A 928 -13.33 18.33 -67.84
C ALA A 928 -14.17 17.32 -68.59
N GLY A 929 -15.42 17.17 -68.17
CA GLY A 929 -16.44 16.43 -68.87
C GLY A 929 -16.98 17.21 -70.07
N GLY A 930 -18.04 16.67 -70.65
CA GLY A 930 -18.49 17.03 -71.98
C GLY A 930 -19.92 17.52 -71.97
N SER A 931 -20.72 16.93 -72.85
CA SER A 931 -22.15 17.16 -72.92
C SER A 931 -22.83 15.81 -72.78
N GLY A 932 -23.53 15.60 -71.68
CA GLY A 932 -24.04 14.29 -71.30
C GLY A 932 -24.00 14.14 -69.78
N ASN A 933 -24.35 12.95 -69.29
CA ASN A 933 -24.22 12.65 -67.87
C ASN A 933 -22.87 11.96 -67.70
N GLU A 934 -21.90 12.69 -67.18
CA GLU A 934 -20.53 12.25 -67.03
C GLU A 934 -20.22 11.75 -65.61
N MET A 935 -19.14 10.99 -65.53
CA MET A 935 -18.53 10.62 -64.27
C MET A 935 -17.05 10.95 -64.31
N ILE A 936 -16.61 11.77 -63.35
CA ILE A 936 -15.26 12.31 -63.32
C ILE A 936 -14.64 11.97 -61.98
N SER A 937 -13.50 11.27 -62.00
CA SER A 937 -12.71 10.92 -60.82
C SER A 937 -11.31 11.54 -60.91
N GLY A 938 -10.93 12.33 -59.91
CA GLY A 938 -9.59 12.92 -59.80
C GLY A 938 -8.56 11.85 -59.44
N GLY A 939 -8.74 11.23 -58.27
CA GLY A 939 -7.89 10.14 -57.79
C GLY A 939 -7.04 10.60 -56.61
N GLU A 940 -5.73 10.37 -56.62
CA GLU A 940 -4.85 10.96 -55.59
C GLU A 940 -4.30 12.29 -56.10
N GLY A 941 -4.29 13.35 -55.29
CA GLY A 941 -3.80 14.66 -55.72
C GLY A 941 -4.78 15.77 -55.37
N ASN A 942 -4.39 17.03 -55.62
CA ASN A 942 -5.31 18.17 -55.54
C ASN A 942 -5.83 18.46 -56.95
N ASP A 943 -7.03 17.99 -57.24
CA ASP A 943 -7.58 17.88 -58.58
C ASP A 943 -8.55 19.02 -58.90
N ASN A 944 -8.68 19.36 -60.19
CA ASN A 944 -9.70 20.29 -60.69
C ASN A 944 -10.65 19.56 -61.65
N LEU A 945 -11.90 19.35 -61.23
CA LEU A 945 -12.90 18.59 -61.97
C LEU A 945 -14.04 19.51 -62.41
N ALA A 946 -14.37 19.51 -63.70
CA ALA A 946 -15.52 20.20 -64.25
C ALA A 946 -16.47 19.21 -64.94
N GLY A 947 -17.70 19.07 -64.45
CA GLY A 947 -18.75 18.17 -64.95
C GLY A 947 -19.13 18.45 -66.41
N GLY A 948 -19.53 19.67 -66.70
CA GLY A 948 -19.92 20.05 -68.05
C GLY A 948 -21.40 20.38 -68.08
N SER A 949 -22.17 19.82 -69.01
CA SER A 949 -23.63 19.99 -69.06
C SER A 949 -24.31 18.63 -69.02
N GLY A 950 -25.24 18.45 -68.10
CA GLY A 950 -25.95 17.18 -67.89
C GLY A 950 -26.08 16.92 -66.40
N ASN A 951 -26.27 15.68 -65.97
CA ASN A 951 -26.33 15.34 -64.56
C ASN A 951 -25.10 14.50 -64.20
N ASP A 952 -24.11 15.13 -63.59
CA ASP A 952 -22.77 14.59 -63.43
C ASP A 952 -22.53 14.00 -62.03
N VAL A 953 -21.57 13.08 -61.96
CA VAL A 953 -21.05 12.51 -60.70
C VAL A 953 -19.56 12.82 -60.60
N LEU A 954 -19.19 13.64 -59.61
CA LEU A 954 -17.81 14.08 -59.38
C LEU A 954 -17.22 13.41 -58.14
N LEU A 955 -16.07 12.78 -58.29
CA LEU A 955 -15.28 12.18 -57.22
C LEU A 955 -13.91 12.87 -57.21
N GLY A 956 -13.65 13.71 -56.21
CA GLY A 956 -12.32 14.33 -56.04
C GLY A 956 -11.27 13.26 -55.77
N GLY A 957 -11.43 12.56 -54.65
CA GLY A 957 -10.54 11.51 -54.23
C GLY A 957 -9.69 11.98 -53.06
N ALA A 958 -8.42 11.60 -53.01
CA ALA A 958 -7.54 11.94 -51.91
C ALA A 958 -6.78 13.24 -52.19
N GLY A 959 -7.11 14.33 -51.48
CA GLY A 959 -6.41 15.60 -51.58
C GLY A 959 -7.34 16.77 -51.30
N ASN A 960 -7.03 17.96 -51.79
CA ASN A 960 -7.96 19.09 -51.70
C ASN A 960 -8.43 19.46 -53.11
N ASP A 961 -9.65 19.05 -53.44
CA ASP A 961 -10.13 19.10 -54.81
C ASP A 961 -11.05 20.29 -55.08
N ALA A 962 -11.10 20.73 -56.33
CA ALA A 962 -12.03 21.74 -56.81
C ALA A 962 -13.03 21.08 -57.79
N LEU A 963 -14.28 20.95 -57.36
CA LEU A 963 -15.34 20.27 -58.09
C LEU A 963 -16.38 21.28 -58.59
N ASP A 964 -16.63 21.33 -59.90
CA ASP A 964 -17.68 22.16 -60.51
C ASP A 964 -18.64 21.28 -61.32
N GLY A 965 -19.88 21.12 -60.88
CA GLY A 965 -20.88 20.32 -61.60
C GLY A 965 -21.32 20.93 -62.93
N GLY A 966 -21.30 22.27 -63.05
CA GLY A 966 -21.83 22.95 -64.22
C GLY A 966 -23.37 23.00 -64.24
N PRO A 967 -24.01 23.20 -65.42
CA PRO A 967 -25.47 23.20 -65.52
C PRO A 967 -26.03 21.77 -65.48
N GLY A 968 -26.84 21.47 -64.47
CA GLY A 968 -27.25 20.11 -64.26
C GLY A 968 -28.01 19.89 -62.96
N ALA A 969 -28.30 18.63 -62.68
CA ALA A 969 -28.52 18.17 -61.32
C ALA A 969 -27.34 17.25 -60.98
N ASP A 970 -26.35 17.83 -60.31
CA ASP A 970 -25.03 17.26 -60.17
C ASP A 970 -24.79 16.74 -58.74
N SER A 971 -23.92 15.74 -58.64
CA SER A 971 -23.62 15.08 -57.37
C SER A 971 -22.14 14.89 -57.16
N SER A 972 -21.69 15.10 -55.93
CA SER A 972 -20.34 14.75 -55.49
C SER A 972 -20.40 13.54 -54.56
N ALA A 973 -19.51 12.57 -54.76
CA ALA A 973 -19.47 11.32 -53.99
C ALA A 973 -18.24 11.26 -53.08
N TYR A 974 -18.43 10.73 -51.87
CA TYR A 974 -17.40 10.57 -50.84
C TYR A 974 -17.42 9.13 -50.31
N SER A 975 -16.25 8.64 -49.92
CA SER A 975 -16.05 7.22 -49.60
C SER A 975 -16.48 6.83 -48.17
N GLY A 976 -16.47 7.77 -47.22
CA GLY A 976 -16.82 7.55 -45.82
C GLY A 976 -18.30 7.81 -45.45
N THR A 977 -18.64 7.59 -44.18
CA THR A 977 -19.94 7.93 -43.60
C THR A 977 -20.11 9.43 -43.44
N ARG A 978 -21.33 9.94 -43.46
CA ARG A 978 -21.60 11.37 -43.26
C ARG A 978 -20.97 11.87 -41.95
N ALA A 979 -20.91 11.06 -40.90
CA ALA A 979 -20.30 11.42 -39.62
C ALA A 979 -18.81 11.79 -39.69
N HIS A 980 -18.08 11.31 -40.70
CA HIS A 980 -16.65 11.60 -40.85
C HIS A 980 -16.37 12.97 -41.49
N TYR A 981 -17.33 13.51 -42.23
CA TYR A 981 -17.14 14.75 -42.98
C TYR A 981 -17.75 15.95 -42.28
N SER A 982 -17.17 17.12 -42.49
CA SER A 982 -17.73 18.41 -42.13
C SER A 982 -18.16 19.12 -43.41
N VAL A 983 -19.42 19.53 -43.50
CA VAL A 983 -19.97 20.24 -44.66
C VAL A 983 -20.24 21.68 -44.24
N ALA A 984 -19.63 22.64 -44.93
CA ALA A 984 -19.79 24.06 -44.62
C ALA A 984 -20.10 24.88 -45.87
N THR A 985 -21.06 25.79 -45.77
CA THR A 985 -21.35 26.77 -46.82
C THR A 985 -20.49 28.01 -46.57
N THR A 986 -19.67 28.37 -47.55
CA THR A 986 -18.77 29.54 -47.48
C THR A 986 -19.20 30.61 -48.49
N ALA A 987 -18.54 31.77 -48.47
CA ALA A 987 -18.80 32.83 -49.45
C ALA A 987 -18.40 32.46 -50.89
N THR A 988 -17.61 31.40 -51.08
CA THR A 988 -17.02 30.98 -52.35
C THR A 988 -17.55 29.65 -52.88
N GLY A 989 -18.51 29.03 -52.19
CA GLY A 989 -19.04 27.70 -52.52
C GLY A 989 -19.24 26.84 -51.28
N ILE A 990 -19.43 25.54 -51.49
CA ILE A 990 -19.56 24.57 -50.39
C ILE A 990 -18.20 23.91 -50.18
N THR A 991 -17.80 23.69 -48.94
CA THR A 991 -16.60 22.93 -48.60
C THR A 991 -16.97 21.66 -47.87
N VAL A 992 -16.36 20.53 -48.28
CA VAL A 992 -16.50 19.24 -47.61
C VAL A 992 -15.12 18.83 -47.10
N THR A 993 -15.00 18.60 -45.80
CA THR A 993 -13.73 18.27 -45.15
C THR A 993 -13.82 16.92 -44.48
N ASP A 994 -12.98 15.99 -44.91
CA ASP A 994 -12.77 14.72 -44.22
C ASP A 994 -11.99 14.95 -42.92
N ASN A 995 -12.56 14.50 -41.79
CA ASN A 995 -11.94 14.65 -40.47
C ASN A 995 -11.21 13.38 -40.01
N PHE A 996 -11.24 12.31 -40.81
CA PHE A 996 -10.75 10.98 -40.39
C PHE A 996 -9.93 10.25 -41.47
N GLY A 997 -9.97 10.68 -42.72
CA GLY A 997 -9.30 10.03 -43.85
C GLY A 997 -8.45 10.94 -44.72
N SER A 998 -8.16 10.45 -45.92
CA SER A 998 -7.24 11.07 -46.90
C SER A 998 -7.94 11.97 -47.92
N ASP A 999 -9.28 12.06 -47.88
CA ASP A 999 -10.08 12.81 -48.86
C ASP A 999 -9.94 14.34 -48.70
N GLY A 1000 -9.20 14.80 -47.67
CA GLY A 1000 -8.83 16.21 -47.47
C GLY A 1000 -10.01 17.20 -47.46
N MET A 1001 -9.82 18.38 -48.05
CA MET A 1001 -10.79 19.48 -48.07
C MET A 1001 -11.16 19.89 -49.50
N ASP A 1002 -12.37 19.53 -49.90
CA ASP A 1002 -12.88 19.80 -51.24
C ASP A 1002 -13.72 21.08 -51.28
N THR A 1003 -13.65 21.78 -52.42
CA THR A 1003 -14.45 22.96 -52.73
C THR A 1003 -15.39 22.67 -53.89
N LEU A 1004 -16.69 22.83 -53.67
CA LEU A 1004 -17.74 22.50 -54.62
C LEU A 1004 -18.47 23.74 -55.12
N ASN A 1005 -18.71 23.76 -56.42
CA ASN A 1005 -19.54 24.72 -57.14
C ASN A 1005 -20.57 24.00 -58.00
N ASN A 1006 -21.79 24.53 -58.10
CA ASN A 1006 -22.88 23.95 -58.90
C ASN A 1006 -23.08 22.44 -58.66
N VAL A 1007 -23.10 22.03 -57.39
CA VAL A 1007 -23.39 20.65 -56.98
C VAL A 1007 -24.61 20.68 -56.08
N GLU A 1008 -25.64 19.91 -56.42
CA GLU A 1008 -26.92 19.90 -55.71
C GLU A 1008 -26.98 18.80 -54.64
N GLN A 1009 -26.16 17.75 -54.75
CA GLN A 1009 -26.17 16.61 -53.85
C GLN A 1009 -24.78 16.16 -53.44
N LEU A 1010 -24.60 15.84 -52.14
CA LEU A 1010 -23.45 15.08 -51.66
C LEU A 1010 -23.89 13.66 -51.35
N ARG A 1011 -23.09 12.67 -51.72
CA ARG A 1011 -23.36 11.25 -51.48
C ARG A 1011 -22.29 10.65 -50.59
N PHE A 1012 -22.68 10.17 -49.42
CA PHE A 1012 -21.84 9.45 -48.47
C PHE A 1012 -22.30 7.99 -48.38
N TYR A 1013 -21.51 7.16 -47.70
CA TYR A 1013 -21.78 5.74 -47.47
C TYR A 1013 -23.20 5.45 -46.94
N ASP A 1014 -23.64 6.21 -45.94
CA ASP A 1014 -24.88 5.97 -45.18
C ASP A 1014 -26.02 6.93 -45.56
N MET A 1015 -25.67 8.13 -46.03
CA MET A 1015 -26.62 9.21 -46.25
C MET A 1015 -26.26 10.03 -47.49
N THR A 1016 -27.26 10.70 -48.06
CA THR A 1016 -27.03 11.82 -48.99
C THR A 1016 -27.38 13.14 -48.30
N VAL A 1017 -26.75 14.22 -48.76
CA VAL A 1017 -27.07 15.59 -48.38
C VAL A 1017 -27.65 16.31 -49.58
N ASN A 1018 -28.90 16.75 -49.47
CA ASN A 1018 -29.53 17.65 -50.41
C ASN A 1018 -29.09 19.09 -50.09
N LEU A 1019 -28.29 19.69 -50.98
CA LEU A 1019 -27.73 21.03 -50.76
C LEU A 1019 -28.70 22.16 -51.15
N VAL A 1020 -29.79 21.84 -51.86
CA VAL A 1020 -30.77 22.84 -52.34
C VAL A 1020 -31.98 23.01 -51.43
N ILE A 1021 -32.20 22.11 -50.47
CA ILE A 1021 -33.37 22.15 -49.58
C ILE A 1021 -33.48 23.46 -48.80
N GLN A 1022 -32.38 24.00 -48.29
CA GLN A 1022 -32.38 25.26 -47.54
C GLN A 1022 -32.88 26.43 -48.40
N ALA A 1023 -32.44 26.49 -49.66
CA ALA A 1023 -32.88 27.51 -50.61
C ALA A 1023 -34.38 27.38 -50.93
N LYS A 1024 -34.87 26.14 -51.12
CA LYS A 1024 -36.30 25.86 -51.32
C LYS A 1024 -37.15 26.25 -50.12
N VAL A 1025 -36.71 25.92 -48.91
CA VAL A 1025 -37.40 26.28 -47.67
C VAL A 1025 -37.44 27.80 -47.49
N ALA A 1026 -36.34 28.50 -47.75
CA ALA A 1026 -36.28 29.97 -47.65
C ALA A 1026 -37.21 30.68 -48.64
N ALA A 1027 -37.50 30.07 -49.79
CA ALA A 1027 -38.43 30.58 -50.80
C ALA A 1027 -39.91 30.26 -50.49
N THR A 1028 -40.18 29.45 -49.46
CA THR A 1028 -41.52 28.94 -49.12
C THR A 1028 -42.05 29.60 -47.84
N PRO A 1029 -43.35 29.95 -47.74
CA PRO A 1029 -43.91 30.48 -46.49
C PRO A 1029 -43.68 29.54 -45.30
N PRO A 1030 -43.19 30.03 -44.13
CA PRO A 1030 -42.86 29.16 -42.98
C PRO A 1030 -44.02 28.30 -42.49
N ALA A 1031 -45.25 28.82 -42.52
CA ALA A 1031 -46.45 28.09 -42.12
C ALA A 1031 -46.75 26.88 -43.03
N ASP A 1032 -46.39 26.97 -44.32
CA ASP A 1032 -46.55 25.86 -45.25
C ASP A 1032 -45.52 24.77 -44.96
N VAL A 1033 -44.25 25.12 -44.73
CA VAL A 1033 -43.17 24.17 -44.38
C VAL A 1033 -43.49 23.46 -43.06
N GLN A 1034 -43.98 24.21 -42.07
CA GLN A 1034 -44.44 23.66 -40.80
C GLN A 1034 -45.58 22.64 -41.02
N SER A 1035 -46.61 23.01 -41.78
CA SER A 1035 -47.74 22.13 -42.05
C SER A 1035 -47.31 20.84 -42.74
N LEU A 1036 -46.42 20.91 -43.73
CA LEU A 1036 -45.90 19.73 -44.42
C LEU A 1036 -45.12 18.81 -43.48
N THR A 1037 -44.30 19.37 -42.59
CA THR A 1037 -43.53 18.62 -41.59
C THR A 1037 -44.44 17.95 -40.57
N GLU A 1038 -45.49 18.63 -40.13
CA GLU A 1038 -46.48 18.07 -39.19
C GLU A 1038 -47.28 16.92 -39.81
N LEU A 1039 -47.51 16.90 -41.12
CA LEU A 1039 -48.13 15.76 -41.79
C LEU A 1039 -47.28 14.49 -41.69
N TYR A 1040 -45.95 14.59 -41.79
CA TYR A 1040 -45.06 13.43 -41.57
C TYR A 1040 -45.17 12.89 -40.14
N VAL A 1041 -45.26 13.78 -39.14
CA VAL A 1041 -45.46 13.38 -37.76
C VAL A 1041 -46.84 12.73 -37.58
N ALA A 1042 -47.91 13.36 -38.08
CA ALA A 1042 -49.27 12.90 -37.86
C ALA A 1042 -49.56 11.55 -38.55
N PHE A 1043 -49.11 11.39 -39.79
CA PHE A 1043 -49.35 10.17 -40.56
C PHE A 1043 -48.32 9.09 -40.34
N PHE A 1044 -47.05 9.40 -40.07
CA PHE A 1044 -46.02 8.35 -40.02
C PHE A 1044 -45.28 8.27 -38.70
N ASN A 1045 -45.56 9.19 -37.75
CA ASN A 1045 -44.76 9.38 -36.54
C ASN A 1045 -43.25 9.39 -36.84
N ARG A 1046 -42.87 10.14 -37.87
CA ARG A 1046 -41.53 10.17 -38.41
C ARG A 1046 -41.11 11.60 -38.74
N VAL A 1047 -39.81 11.89 -38.65
CA VAL A 1047 -39.22 13.10 -39.26
C VAL A 1047 -39.05 12.92 -40.78
N PRO A 1048 -39.43 13.91 -41.62
CA PRO A 1048 -39.14 13.86 -43.05
C PRO A 1048 -37.63 13.78 -43.31
N ASP A 1049 -37.25 13.19 -44.44
CA ASP A 1049 -35.94 13.42 -45.03
C ASP A 1049 -35.99 14.67 -45.95
N ALA A 1050 -34.82 15.16 -46.36
CA ALA A 1050 -34.70 16.40 -47.12
C ALA A 1050 -35.39 16.32 -48.49
N ASP A 1051 -35.26 15.20 -49.20
CA ASP A 1051 -35.84 14.97 -50.52
C ASP A 1051 -37.36 14.79 -50.45
N GLY A 1052 -37.86 14.06 -49.45
CA GLY A 1052 -39.29 13.96 -49.19
C GLY A 1052 -39.90 15.33 -48.89
N LEU A 1053 -39.28 16.11 -48.01
CA LEU A 1053 -39.74 17.48 -47.71
C LEU A 1053 -39.67 18.39 -48.95
N SER A 1054 -38.56 18.32 -49.70
CA SER A 1054 -38.34 19.04 -50.96
C SER A 1054 -39.45 18.76 -51.97
N TYR A 1055 -39.81 17.48 -52.15
CA TYR A 1055 -40.88 17.07 -53.06
C TYR A 1055 -42.22 17.68 -52.68
N TRP A 1056 -42.60 17.65 -51.39
CA TRP A 1056 -43.88 18.21 -50.97
C TRP A 1056 -43.93 19.74 -50.99
N ILE A 1057 -42.79 20.40 -50.77
CA ILE A 1057 -42.64 21.84 -51.01
C ILE A 1057 -42.91 22.15 -52.49
N ASP A 1058 -42.39 21.35 -53.41
CA ASP A 1058 -42.64 21.54 -54.84
C ASP A 1058 -44.13 21.33 -55.17
N GLN A 1059 -44.79 20.30 -54.62
CA GLN A 1059 -46.23 20.08 -54.81
C GLN A 1059 -47.07 21.25 -54.27
N LYS A 1060 -46.70 21.78 -53.11
CA LYS A 1060 -47.35 22.95 -52.50
C LYS A 1060 -47.17 24.20 -53.35
N THR A 1061 -45.96 24.41 -53.87
CA THR A 1061 -45.62 25.53 -54.76
C THR A 1061 -46.32 25.40 -56.11
N ALA A 1062 -46.55 24.18 -56.59
CA ALA A 1062 -47.34 23.87 -57.78
C ALA A 1062 -48.87 24.08 -57.58
N GLY A 1063 -49.31 24.47 -56.38
CA GLY A 1063 -50.68 24.88 -56.09
C GLY A 1063 -51.55 23.86 -55.38
N GLN A 1064 -51.01 22.72 -54.92
CA GLN A 1064 -51.77 21.79 -54.07
C GLN A 1064 -52.01 22.38 -52.67
N SER A 1065 -53.22 22.20 -52.14
CA SER A 1065 -53.53 22.58 -50.74
C SER A 1065 -53.00 21.54 -49.74
N VAL A 1066 -52.77 21.96 -48.49
CA VAL A 1066 -52.30 21.06 -47.40
C VAL A 1066 -53.24 19.88 -47.20
N SER A 1067 -54.56 20.09 -47.29
CA SER A 1067 -55.54 19.00 -47.16
C SER A 1067 -55.48 17.98 -48.31
N GLN A 1068 -55.17 18.43 -49.54
CA GLN A 1068 -54.96 17.52 -50.67
C GLN A 1068 -53.68 16.70 -50.49
N ILE A 1069 -52.62 17.34 -50.00
CA ILE A 1069 -51.36 16.67 -49.67
C ILE A 1069 -51.58 15.64 -48.54
N ALA A 1070 -52.29 16.01 -47.47
CA ALA A 1070 -52.62 15.10 -46.37
C ALA A 1070 -53.38 13.84 -46.84
N GLU A 1071 -54.28 13.96 -47.82
CA GLU A 1071 -54.97 12.80 -48.40
C GLU A 1071 -54.00 11.86 -49.15
N THR A 1072 -52.96 12.40 -49.80
CA THR A 1072 -51.92 11.57 -50.43
C THR A 1072 -51.03 10.86 -49.42
N PHE A 1073 -50.76 11.45 -48.25
CA PHE A 1073 -50.02 10.80 -47.17
C PHE A 1073 -50.72 9.55 -46.65
N TYR A 1074 -52.04 9.61 -46.46
CA TYR A 1074 -52.81 8.42 -46.08
C TYR A 1074 -52.62 7.26 -47.07
N ASN A 1075 -52.74 7.56 -48.36
CA ASN A 1075 -52.57 6.56 -49.42
C ASN A 1075 -51.14 6.00 -49.47
N ALA A 1076 -50.13 6.83 -49.22
CA ALA A 1076 -48.74 6.39 -49.12
C ALA A 1076 -48.51 5.50 -47.89
N GLY A 1077 -49.12 5.83 -46.74
CA GLY A 1077 -49.02 5.02 -45.51
C GLY A 1077 -49.53 3.59 -45.70
N VAL A 1078 -50.64 3.43 -46.42
CA VAL A 1078 -51.22 2.12 -46.74
C VAL A 1078 -50.25 1.25 -47.55
N GLN A 1079 -49.37 1.82 -48.38
CA GLN A 1079 -48.40 1.04 -49.16
C GLN A 1079 -47.31 0.39 -48.28
N TYR A 1080 -47.08 0.92 -47.07
CA TYR A 1080 -46.06 0.44 -46.12
C TYR A 1080 -46.70 0.01 -44.79
N THR A 1081 -47.77 -0.79 -44.86
CA THR A 1081 -48.61 -1.18 -43.70
C THR A 1081 -47.82 -1.72 -42.50
N SER A 1082 -46.79 -2.53 -42.74
CA SER A 1082 -45.98 -3.15 -41.67
C SER A 1082 -45.14 -2.15 -40.88
N LEU A 1083 -44.85 -0.97 -41.45
CA LEU A 1083 -44.02 0.05 -40.83
C LEU A 1083 -44.85 1.21 -40.27
N THR A 1084 -45.85 1.66 -41.02
CA THR A 1084 -46.63 2.87 -40.65
C THR A 1084 -47.85 2.58 -39.78
N GLY A 1085 -48.30 1.32 -39.74
CA GLY A 1085 -49.53 0.92 -39.05
C GLY A 1085 -50.83 1.26 -39.80
N PHE A 1086 -50.75 1.87 -41.00
CA PHE A 1086 -51.91 2.17 -41.83
C PHE A 1086 -52.24 0.99 -42.75
N SER A 1087 -53.52 0.60 -42.77
CA SER A 1087 -54.02 -0.47 -43.63
C SER A 1087 -55.26 -0.01 -44.37
N ALA A 1088 -55.42 -0.46 -45.61
CA ALA A 1088 -56.65 -0.28 -46.38
C ALA A 1088 -57.90 -0.88 -45.69
N THR A 1089 -57.71 -1.76 -44.71
CA THR A 1089 -58.79 -2.43 -43.97
C THR A 1089 -59.02 -1.87 -42.56
N MET A 1090 -58.34 -0.79 -42.16
CA MET A 1090 -58.46 -0.23 -40.81
C MET A 1090 -59.79 0.48 -40.61
N THR A 1091 -60.36 0.41 -39.40
CA THR A 1091 -61.61 1.14 -39.11
C THR A 1091 -61.33 2.64 -38.90
N ASN A 1092 -62.36 3.49 -39.02
CA ASN A 1092 -62.25 4.92 -38.70
C ASN A 1092 -61.69 5.15 -37.28
N GLN A 1093 -62.09 4.31 -36.33
CA GLN A 1093 -61.60 4.38 -34.94
C GLN A 1093 -60.12 4.01 -34.84
N ASP A 1094 -59.66 2.98 -35.57
CA ASP A 1094 -58.25 2.61 -35.62
C ASP A 1094 -57.41 3.75 -36.22
N PHE A 1095 -57.89 4.35 -37.32
CA PHE A 1095 -57.25 5.51 -37.94
C PHE A 1095 -57.12 6.68 -36.97
N ILE A 1096 -58.22 7.08 -36.31
CA ILE A 1096 -58.22 8.19 -35.33
C ILE A 1096 -57.23 7.89 -34.20
N ASN A 1097 -57.20 6.66 -33.69
CA ASN A 1097 -56.30 6.27 -32.61
C ASN A 1097 -54.82 6.31 -33.02
N VAL A 1098 -54.48 5.94 -34.26
CA VAL A 1098 -53.11 6.06 -34.78
C VAL A 1098 -52.70 7.53 -34.86
N VAL A 1099 -53.54 8.39 -35.45
CA VAL A 1099 -53.28 9.84 -35.53
C VAL A 1099 -53.11 10.44 -34.13
N TYR A 1100 -53.99 10.09 -33.18
CA TYR A 1100 -53.91 10.57 -31.80
C TYR A 1100 -52.64 10.12 -31.08
N LYS A 1101 -52.19 8.88 -31.30
CA LYS A 1101 -50.91 8.39 -30.76
C LYS A 1101 -49.74 9.20 -31.30
N ASN A 1102 -49.74 9.46 -32.60
CA ASN A 1102 -48.65 10.14 -33.29
C ASN A 1102 -48.55 11.63 -32.92
N VAL A 1103 -49.71 12.31 -32.87
CA VAL A 1103 -49.81 13.74 -32.58
C VAL A 1103 -49.74 14.04 -31.08
N LEU A 1104 -50.42 13.26 -30.23
CA LEU A 1104 -50.53 13.57 -28.79
C LEU A 1104 -49.58 12.76 -27.90
N GLY A 1105 -48.84 11.79 -28.44
CA GLY A 1105 -47.94 10.92 -27.68
C GLY A 1105 -48.66 9.99 -26.67
N ARG A 1106 -50.00 9.88 -26.75
CA ARG A 1106 -50.79 9.06 -25.80
C ARG A 1106 -50.79 7.60 -26.24
N SER A 1107 -50.19 6.73 -25.45
CA SER A 1107 -50.16 5.27 -25.73
C SER A 1107 -51.55 4.64 -25.88
N GLY A 1108 -52.58 5.22 -25.23
CA GLY A 1108 -53.97 4.78 -25.29
C GLY A 1108 -54.79 5.27 -26.50
N GLY A 1109 -54.27 6.18 -27.33
CA GLY A 1109 -55.03 6.79 -28.43
C GLY A 1109 -55.99 7.90 -27.97
N ALA A 1110 -57.08 8.11 -28.71
CA ALA A 1110 -58.11 9.08 -28.36
C ALA A 1110 -58.89 8.63 -27.12
N ASP A 1111 -59.26 9.57 -26.24
CA ASP A 1111 -60.27 9.26 -25.24
C ASP A 1111 -61.64 9.04 -25.89
N GLN A 1112 -62.56 8.44 -25.15
CA GLN A 1112 -63.87 8.05 -25.70
C GLN A 1112 -64.62 9.25 -26.30
N GLY A 1113 -64.51 10.44 -25.70
CA GLY A 1113 -65.18 11.64 -26.18
C GLY A 1113 -64.62 12.15 -27.50
N GLY A 1114 -63.28 12.20 -27.63
CA GLY A 1114 -62.62 12.55 -28.89
C GLY A 1114 -62.88 11.51 -29.99
N LEU A 1115 -62.83 10.22 -29.65
CA LEU A 1115 -63.09 9.13 -30.59
C LEU A 1115 -64.52 9.19 -31.16
N ASP A 1116 -65.52 9.43 -30.32
CA ASP A 1116 -66.92 9.53 -30.73
C ASP A 1116 -67.15 10.74 -31.65
N TYR A 1117 -66.54 11.89 -31.33
CA TYR A 1117 -66.66 13.12 -32.14
C TYR A 1117 -66.06 12.93 -33.55
N TRP A 1118 -64.79 12.54 -33.63
CA TRP A 1118 -64.09 12.42 -34.92
C TRP A 1118 -64.63 11.29 -35.79
N ASN A 1119 -65.05 10.18 -35.18
CA ASN A 1119 -65.70 9.10 -35.91
C ASN A 1119 -67.04 9.57 -36.51
N GLY A 1120 -67.78 10.43 -35.81
CA GLY A 1120 -69.01 11.04 -36.33
C GLY A 1120 -68.77 11.95 -37.55
N GLU A 1121 -67.69 12.74 -37.55
CA GLU A 1121 -67.33 13.61 -38.68
C GLU A 1121 -66.93 12.81 -39.93
N LEU A 1122 -66.18 11.71 -39.78
CA LEU A 1122 -65.84 10.81 -40.88
C LEU A 1122 -67.08 10.06 -41.43
N VAL A 1123 -67.92 9.51 -40.54
CA VAL A 1123 -69.13 8.77 -40.96
C VAL A 1123 -70.15 9.67 -41.66
N SER A 1124 -70.26 10.94 -41.23
CA SER A 1124 -71.15 11.90 -41.87
C SER A 1124 -70.62 12.50 -43.18
N GLY A 1125 -69.35 12.21 -43.53
CA GLY A 1125 -68.68 12.74 -44.72
C GLY A 1125 -68.35 14.23 -44.64
N ARG A 1126 -68.38 14.82 -43.43
CA ARG A 1126 -68.02 16.24 -43.20
C ARG A 1126 -66.52 16.46 -43.18
N ALA A 1127 -65.75 15.42 -42.87
CA ALA A 1127 -64.29 15.41 -42.96
C ALA A 1127 -63.82 14.23 -43.83
N THR A 1128 -62.72 14.42 -44.56
CA THR A 1128 -61.91 13.32 -45.11
C THR A 1128 -60.82 12.96 -44.10
N HIS A 1129 -60.07 11.88 -44.35
CA HIS A 1129 -58.91 11.53 -43.52
C HIS A 1129 -57.89 12.69 -43.49
N GLY A 1130 -57.62 13.31 -44.63
CA GLY A 1130 -56.72 14.46 -44.73
C GLY A 1130 -57.23 15.73 -44.02
N SER A 1131 -58.51 16.09 -44.18
CA SER A 1131 -59.06 17.28 -43.52
C SER A 1131 -59.18 17.09 -42.00
N LEU A 1132 -59.53 15.88 -41.55
CA LEU A 1132 -59.56 15.54 -40.13
C LEU A 1132 -58.18 15.69 -39.47
N VAL A 1133 -57.11 15.17 -40.09
CA VAL A 1133 -55.75 15.31 -39.53
C VAL A 1133 -55.33 16.77 -39.42
N SER A 1134 -55.68 17.58 -40.44
CA SER A 1134 -55.43 19.02 -40.41
C SER A 1134 -56.17 19.69 -39.24
N ASP A 1135 -57.43 19.33 -38.98
CA ASP A 1135 -58.22 19.87 -37.88
C ASP A 1135 -57.70 19.42 -36.50
N ILE A 1136 -57.22 18.17 -36.39
CA ILE A 1136 -56.57 17.66 -35.17
C ILE A 1136 -55.29 18.44 -34.86
N LEU A 1137 -54.43 18.67 -35.86
CA LEU A 1137 -53.19 19.44 -35.69
C LEU A 1137 -53.48 20.89 -35.27
N ASN A 1138 -54.45 21.54 -35.93
CA ASN A 1138 -54.89 22.89 -35.56
C ASN A 1138 -55.43 22.94 -34.11
N SER A 1139 -56.19 21.93 -33.71
CA SER A 1139 -56.70 21.80 -32.35
C SER A 1139 -55.57 21.60 -31.33
N ALA A 1140 -54.58 20.75 -31.64
CA ALA A 1140 -53.42 20.50 -30.78
C ALA A 1140 -52.65 21.80 -30.47
N HIS A 1141 -52.44 22.65 -31.47
CA HIS A 1141 -51.79 23.96 -31.31
C HIS A 1141 -52.61 24.95 -30.47
N SER A 1142 -53.93 24.81 -30.40
CA SER A 1142 -54.79 25.70 -29.60
C SER A 1142 -54.60 25.54 -28.09
N PHE A 1143 -53.99 24.43 -27.64
CA PHE A 1143 -53.67 24.17 -26.23
C PHE A 1143 -52.32 24.75 -25.80
N LYS A 1144 -51.61 25.49 -26.66
CA LYS A 1144 -50.33 26.10 -26.31
C LYS A 1144 -50.50 27.00 -25.07
N HIS A 1145 -49.60 26.82 -24.10
CA HIS A 1145 -49.65 27.45 -22.76
C HIS A 1145 -50.76 26.95 -21.80
N ASP A 1146 -51.53 25.92 -22.17
CA ASP A 1146 -52.45 25.25 -21.24
C ASP A 1146 -51.65 24.37 -20.25
N PRO A 1147 -51.88 24.47 -18.93
CA PRO A 1147 -51.11 23.72 -17.93
C PRO A 1147 -51.41 22.21 -17.92
N THR A 1148 -52.51 21.78 -18.56
CA THR A 1148 -52.95 20.38 -18.60
C THR A 1148 -52.60 19.73 -19.94
N TYR A 1149 -52.75 20.47 -21.04
CA TYR A 1149 -52.61 19.95 -22.41
C TYR A 1149 -51.53 20.64 -23.24
N GLY A 1150 -50.87 21.69 -22.71
CA GLY A 1150 -49.84 22.44 -23.43
C GLY A 1150 -48.61 21.62 -23.80
N TYR A 1151 -48.35 20.53 -23.08
CA TYR A 1151 -47.27 19.58 -23.41
C TYR A 1151 -47.41 18.98 -24.82
N VAL A 1152 -48.63 18.93 -25.38
CA VAL A 1152 -48.88 18.44 -26.74
C VAL A 1152 -48.30 19.39 -27.77
N ALA A 1153 -48.54 20.70 -27.60
CA ALA A 1153 -47.99 21.72 -28.48
C ALA A 1153 -46.45 21.73 -28.38
N ASP A 1154 -45.91 21.60 -27.16
CA ASP A 1154 -44.46 21.53 -26.93
C ASP A 1154 -43.83 20.28 -27.57
N LEU A 1155 -44.53 19.12 -27.52
CA LEU A 1155 -44.08 17.89 -28.20
C LEU A 1155 -44.03 18.05 -29.73
N LEU A 1156 -45.04 18.67 -30.33
CA LEU A 1156 -45.08 18.94 -31.77
C LEU A 1156 -43.98 19.92 -32.18
N ASP A 1157 -43.82 21.02 -31.43
CA ASP A 1157 -42.77 22.02 -31.66
C ASP A 1157 -41.38 21.35 -31.59
N ASN A 1158 -41.14 20.46 -30.63
CA ASN A 1158 -39.87 19.72 -30.53
C ASN A 1158 -39.66 18.73 -31.68
N LYS A 1159 -40.71 18.01 -32.13
CA LYS A 1159 -40.60 17.10 -33.28
C LYS A 1159 -40.28 17.88 -34.57
N ILE A 1160 -40.88 19.05 -34.74
CA ILE A 1160 -40.59 19.95 -35.87
C ILE A 1160 -39.16 20.49 -35.78
N ALA A 1161 -38.68 20.86 -34.59
CA ALA A 1161 -37.31 21.32 -34.40
C ALA A 1161 -36.28 20.25 -34.82
N VAL A 1162 -36.49 18.99 -34.43
CA VAL A 1162 -35.63 17.88 -34.85
C VAL A 1162 -35.75 17.60 -36.35
N ALA A 1163 -36.96 17.65 -36.91
CA ALA A 1163 -37.18 17.51 -38.35
C ALA A 1163 -36.46 18.60 -39.16
N ASN A 1164 -36.53 19.85 -38.72
CA ASN A 1164 -35.81 20.97 -39.35
C ASN A 1164 -34.30 20.74 -39.27
N LYS A 1165 -33.79 20.30 -38.11
CA LYS A 1165 -32.37 19.99 -37.95
C LYS A 1165 -31.90 18.90 -38.93
N PHE A 1166 -32.67 17.81 -39.03
CA PHE A 1166 -32.33 16.67 -39.88
C PHE A 1166 -32.48 16.99 -41.39
N ALA A 1167 -33.66 17.44 -41.80
CA ALA A 1167 -34.01 17.58 -43.22
C ALA A 1167 -33.60 18.91 -43.84
N ILE A 1168 -33.51 19.99 -43.05
CA ILE A 1168 -33.28 21.35 -43.58
C ILE A 1168 -31.86 21.81 -43.26
N ASP A 1169 -31.48 21.83 -41.98
CA ASP A 1169 -30.17 22.35 -41.58
C ASP A 1169 -29.05 21.45 -42.09
N LEU A 1170 -29.22 20.14 -41.98
CA LEU A 1170 -28.23 19.14 -42.42
C LEU A 1170 -28.53 18.56 -43.81
N GLY A 1171 -29.74 18.75 -44.34
CA GLY A 1171 -30.13 18.28 -45.66
C GLY A 1171 -30.15 16.77 -45.83
N LEU A 1172 -30.34 15.98 -44.77
CA LEU A 1172 -30.07 14.53 -44.81
C LEU A 1172 -31.18 13.71 -45.46
N ASN A 1173 -30.75 12.69 -46.20
CA ASN A 1173 -31.56 11.56 -46.63
C ASN A 1173 -30.84 10.25 -46.35
N TYR A 1174 -31.59 9.21 -45.98
CA TYR A 1174 -31.06 7.85 -45.96
C TYR A 1174 -31.06 7.26 -47.37
N ASN A 1175 -30.08 6.42 -47.67
CA ASN A 1175 -29.87 5.86 -49.00
C ASN A 1175 -30.98 4.87 -49.44
N SER A 1176 -31.81 4.36 -48.51
CA SER A 1176 -32.95 3.49 -48.82
C SER A 1176 -34.26 4.00 -48.22
N ALA A 1177 -35.38 3.70 -48.90
CA ALA A 1177 -36.71 4.07 -48.42
C ALA A 1177 -37.09 3.37 -47.10
N SER A 1178 -36.65 2.13 -46.90
CA SER A 1178 -36.89 1.38 -45.66
C SER A 1178 -36.13 1.99 -44.48
N ASP A 1179 -34.86 2.34 -44.66
CA ASP A 1179 -34.04 2.94 -43.59
C ASP A 1179 -34.52 4.35 -43.29
N SER A 1180 -34.90 5.09 -44.34
CA SER A 1180 -35.53 6.39 -44.22
C SER A 1180 -36.77 6.33 -43.32
N ILE A 1181 -37.66 5.36 -43.54
CA ILE A 1181 -38.86 5.17 -42.71
C ILE A 1181 -38.48 4.73 -41.29
N ALA A 1182 -37.68 3.67 -41.14
CA ALA A 1182 -37.38 3.09 -39.84
C ALA A 1182 -36.61 4.05 -38.92
N ASN A 1183 -35.52 4.65 -39.41
CA ASN A 1183 -34.70 5.58 -38.63
C ASN A 1183 -35.44 6.89 -38.39
N GLY A 1184 -36.19 7.40 -39.37
CA GLY A 1184 -37.02 8.58 -39.19
C GLY A 1184 -38.10 8.40 -38.12
N MET A 1185 -38.68 7.20 -37.99
CA MET A 1185 -39.61 6.85 -36.91
C MET A 1185 -38.91 6.74 -35.56
N ALA A 1186 -37.71 6.13 -35.51
CA ALA A 1186 -36.92 6.02 -34.28
C ALA A 1186 -36.54 7.40 -33.73
N ILE A 1187 -36.07 8.31 -34.59
CA ILE A 1187 -35.75 9.70 -34.22
C ILE A 1187 -36.99 10.40 -33.66
N ALA A 1188 -38.13 10.32 -34.35
CA ALA A 1188 -39.36 10.96 -33.90
C ALA A 1188 -39.91 10.38 -32.59
N ALA A 1189 -39.70 9.09 -32.33
CA ALA A 1189 -40.11 8.42 -31.09
C ALA A 1189 -39.25 8.84 -29.87
N ALA A 1190 -37.99 9.21 -30.09
CA ALA A 1190 -37.10 9.70 -29.04
C ALA A 1190 -37.37 11.16 -28.62
N VAL A 1191 -38.22 11.89 -29.36
CA VAL A 1191 -38.61 13.25 -29.01
C VAL A 1191 -39.64 13.25 -27.88
N THR A 1192 -39.40 14.07 -26.86
CA THR A 1192 -40.34 14.29 -25.74
C THR A 1192 -40.82 15.73 -25.71
N SER A 1193 -41.86 16.04 -24.92
CA SER A 1193 -42.34 17.42 -24.76
C SER A 1193 -41.33 18.33 -24.05
N SER A 1194 -40.29 17.77 -23.43
CA SER A 1194 -39.28 18.52 -22.67
C SER A 1194 -37.85 18.43 -23.23
N SER A 1195 -37.58 17.56 -24.20
CA SER A 1195 -36.22 17.33 -24.70
C SER A 1195 -36.19 16.77 -26.12
N THR A 1196 -35.18 17.21 -26.87
CA THR A 1196 -34.78 16.72 -28.21
C THR A 1196 -33.44 15.99 -28.22
N THR A 1197 -32.74 15.90 -27.08
CA THR A 1197 -31.34 15.45 -27.01
C THR A 1197 -31.13 14.02 -27.52
N ASP A 1198 -31.96 13.08 -27.08
CA ASP A 1198 -31.84 11.68 -27.49
C ASP A 1198 -32.11 11.53 -28.99
N ALA A 1199 -33.09 12.27 -29.51
CA ALA A 1199 -33.42 12.28 -30.93
C ALA A 1199 -32.29 12.88 -31.79
N ILE A 1200 -31.61 13.94 -31.32
CA ILE A 1200 -30.45 14.52 -32.00
C ILE A 1200 -29.27 13.55 -31.98
N THR A 1201 -29.07 12.82 -30.88
CA THR A 1201 -28.02 11.80 -30.76
C THR A 1201 -28.21 10.67 -31.78
N LEU A 1202 -29.46 10.26 -32.01
CA LEU A 1202 -29.81 9.25 -33.01
C LEU A 1202 -29.55 9.67 -34.46
N ILE A 1203 -29.30 10.95 -34.76
CA ILE A 1203 -28.89 11.41 -36.10
C ILE A 1203 -27.49 10.86 -36.43
N GLY A 1204 -26.65 10.59 -35.43
CA GLY A 1204 -25.36 9.93 -35.63
C GLY A 1204 -24.25 10.82 -36.19
N ILE A 1205 -24.42 12.15 -36.21
CA ILE A 1205 -23.39 13.09 -36.67
C ILE A 1205 -22.77 13.82 -35.45
N PRO A 1206 -21.44 13.70 -35.24
CA PRO A 1206 -20.75 14.36 -34.13
C PRO A 1206 -20.90 15.89 -34.15
N GLY A 1207 -21.07 16.51 -32.98
CA GLY A 1207 -21.11 17.98 -32.83
C GLY A 1207 -22.44 18.65 -33.20
N VAL A 1208 -23.50 17.88 -33.41
CA VAL A 1208 -24.84 18.37 -33.79
C VAL A 1208 -25.74 18.69 -32.57
N SER A 1209 -25.33 18.28 -31.36
CA SER A 1209 -26.06 18.41 -30.07
C SER A 1209 -26.13 19.82 -29.50
#